data_AF-A0A2J7W8T4-F1
#
_entry.id   AF-A0A2J7W8T4-F1
#
_cell.length_a   1.000
_cell.length_b   1.000
_cell.length_c   1.000
_cell.angle_alpha   90.00
_cell.angle_beta   90.00
_cell.angle_gamma   90.00
#
_symmetry.space_group_name_H-M   'P 1'
#
loop_
_entity.id
_entity.type
_entity.pdbx_description
1 polymer ?
#
loop_
_entity_poly.entity_id
_entity_poly.type
_entity_poly.pdbx_seq_one_letter_code
_entity_poly.pdbx_strand_id
1 'polypeptide(L)'
;MKALDRKLLRDLRAMWSQALTIALVVASGAGGFLTSLSAVDSLAAARDTFYTEGRFADIFATVKRAPVALVEQLRDIPGVADVQTTIEQVVRIQLDGSSDPVLGQLIGVDRLQPPRLNQVSVAAGAGLFDAGDGAGASRDTVDALVSRGFAGARGLEPGDTVGALINGRHRRLRIVGIALSPEFVFAGLWGMPDQRGFGVFWVDQAVLAAAYDMEGAFNTLAVRMAPAAARRVSDAEVIDALAQPLARYGGATPRARVDQTSHAMLENEIKEQRVIGTVLPSIFLGVAAFLLNVVVSRLVATQREQIAALKALGYANGTIAAHYLKLVLVIVAVGLALGVALGDWLGAQLVGLYAELFHFARFEHRMDTGLALLAGGVTLATAVAGTLSAILATVRLSPAEAMRPSAPGRYRRTLAERLGVAGLSPALRMILRNMERRPLRSGLSIGGVAAAVAIVVMGNFFRDAIEVVVDTTFVLSMRSDVSVWLTEPADNGIALQLARLPGVLALESLRDVPVTLVNGHLRQRVMVRGEPERSELFRIVDVDGRQAMPHGDGLLLTDRLADKLGLRVGDRVRVEVQEGRMLTFTLPVDGTVREMMGLNAYMNRAALNRALREGDVATGFVLALERGSETRFLQATQGLPRAAGAFSKAAMLRNMQELTARNILIMSTVLTLFACVIAVGVVYNNARIALAERAWELASLRVLGFTRAEVSGLLLGEMAIGIAIALPLGMLAGYALVHGVTGLLKSDQFFFPVAIRPRTYALAALAVLAAAAASALVVRRRIDRLDMVSALKTRE
;
A
#
# COMPACT_ATOMS: atom_id res chain seq x y z
N MET A 1 27.06 42.45 -7.00
CA MET A 1 27.16 41.11 -7.62
C MET A 1 28.59 40.88 -8.07
N LYS A 2 29.23 39.78 -7.64
CA LYS A 2 30.62 39.43 -8.06
C LYS A 2 30.63 38.96 -9.53
N ALA A 3 31.77 39.01 -10.21
CA ALA A 3 31.88 38.64 -11.63
C ALA A 3 31.38 37.20 -11.93
N LEU A 4 31.65 36.27 -11.01
CA LEU A 4 31.20 34.88 -11.09
C LEU A 4 29.67 34.72 -10.96
N ASP A 5 28.98 35.63 -10.27
CA ASP A 5 27.51 35.60 -10.16
C ASP A 5 26.84 36.00 -11.48
N ARG A 6 27.39 37.01 -12.17
CA ARG A 6 26.91 37.41 -13.50
C ARG A 6 27.14 36.30 -14.53
N LYS A 7 28.28 35.59 -14.43
CA LYS A 7 28.55 34.40 -15.27
C LYS A 7 27.53 33.29 -14.99
N LEU A 8 27.22 33.02 -13.72
CA LEU A 8 26.24 32.00 -13.33
C LEU A 8 24.87 32.25 -13.97
N LEU A 9 24.37 33.48 -13.92
CA LEU A 9 23.08 33.84 -14.54
C LEU A 9 23.09 33.65 -16.06
N ARG A 10 24.21 33.99 -16.73
CA ARG A 10 24.37 33.78 -18.17
C ARG A 10 24.39 32.29 -18.53
N ASP A 11 25.14 31.49 -17.78
CA ASP A 11 25.22 30.04 -17.98
C ASP A 11 23.85 29.39 -17.76
N LEU A 12 23.16 29.73 -16.67
CA LEU A 12 21.82 29.23 -16.37
C LEU A 12 20.82 29.59 -17.48
N ARG A 13 20.86 30.83 -18.00
CA ARG A 13 20.01 31.26 -19.11
C ARG A 13 20.31 30.51 -20.41
N ALA A 14 21.56 30.16 -20.66
CA ALA A 14 21.94 29.37 -21.83
C ALA A 14 21.45 27.91 -21.73
N MET A 15 21.42 27.36 -20.51
CA MET A 15 21.00 25.96 -20.25
C MET A 15 19.62 25.81 -19.62
N TRP A 16 18.77 26.85 -19.65
CA TRP A 16 17.51 26.92 -18.89
C TRP A 16 16.61 25.69 -19.07
N SER A 17 16.54 25.15 -20.30
CA SER A 17 15.73 23.97 -20.64
C SER A 17 16.28 22.68 -20.03
N GLN A 18 17.60 22.54 -19.94
CA GLN A 18 18.26 21.40 -19.28
C GLN A 18 18.15 21.53 -17.75
N ALA A 19 18.32 22.75 -17.24
CA ALA A 19 18.13 23.05 -15.82
C ALA A 19 16.69 22.75 -15.38
N LEU A 20 15.69 23.12 -16.18
CA LEU A 20 14.28 22.83 -15.89
C LEU A 20 13.98 21.33 -15.87
N THR A 21 14.46 20.56 -16.85
CA THR A 21 14.20 19.11 -16.85
C THR A 21 14.85 18.41 -15.66
N ILE A 22 16.06 18.81 -15.27
CA ILE A 22 16.71 18.30 -14.07
C ILE A 22 15.94 18.71 -12.81
N ALA A 23 15.53 19.98 -12.72
CA ALA A 23 14.73 20.47 -11.59
C ALA A 23 13.41 19.71 -11.45
N LEU A 24 12.75 19.35 -12.57
CA LEU A 24 11.53 18.52 -12.54
C LEU A 24 11.80 17.09 -12.05
N VAL A 25 12.92 16.46 -12.44
CA VAL A 25 13.29 15.14 -11.91
C VAL A 25 13.60 15.21 -10.40
N VAL A 26 14.31 16.26 -9.96
CA VAL A 26 14.52 16.54 -8.53
C VAL A 26 13.19 16.76 -7.81
N ALA A 27 12.27 17.52 -8.40
CA ALA A 27 10.94 17.78 -7.85
C ALA A 27 10.10 16.50 -7.73
N SER A 28 10.15 15.59 -8.71
CA SER A 28 9.49 14.28 -8.60
C SER A 28 10.07 13.43 -7.48
N GLY A 29 11.40 13.43 -7.29
CA GLY A 29 12.04 12.69 -6.20
C GLY A 29 11.72 13.25 -4.81
N ALA A 30 11.97 14.56 -4.61
CA ALA A 30 11.68 15.23 -3.34
C ALA A 30 10.17 15.26 -3.06
N GLY A 31 9.34 15.52 -4.06
CA GLY A 31 7.89 15.54 -3.94
C GLY A 31 7.31 14.16 -3.63
N GLY A 32 7.79 13.09 -4.28
CA GLY A 32 7.37 11.72 -3.94
C GLY A 32 7.76 11.31 -2.52
N PHE A 33 8.97 11.69 -2.09
CA PHE A 33 9.44 11.48 -0.71
C PHE A 33 8.55 12.20 0.30
N LEU A 34 8.29 13.49 0.08
CA LEU A 34 7.46 14.30 0.95
C LEU A 34 6.02 13.83 0.95
N THR A 35 5.41 13.56 -0.21
CA THR A 35 4.03 13.03 -0.32
C THR A 35 3.84 11.79 0.56
N SER A 36 4.76 10.84 0.45
CA SER A 36 4.60 9.55 1.10
C SER A 36 4.92 9.61 2.59
N LEU A 37 6.04 10.22 2.99
CA LEU A 37 6.42 10.28 4.39
C LEU A 37 5.61 11.28 5.21
N SER A 38 5.13 12.38 4.62
CA SER A 38 4.19 13.27 5.32
C SER A 38 2.85 12.59 5.58
N ALA A 39 2.39 11.71 4.68
CA ALA A 39 1.21 10.88 4.93
C ALA A 39 1.46 9.86 6.04
N VAL A 40 2.64 9.23 6.08
CA VAL A 40 3.07 8.35 7.19
C VAL A 40 3.08 9.10 8.52
N ASP A 41 3.68 10.29 8.56
CA ASP A 41 3.76 11.10 9.78
C ASP A 41 2.38 11.61 10.20
N SER A 42 1.53 12.01 9.25
CA SER A 42 0.16 12.44 9.52
C SER A 42 -0.69 11.29 10.07
N LEU A 43 -0.61 10.09 9.50
CA LEU A 43 -1.30 8.89 9.98
C LEU A 43 -0.80 8.47 11.37
N ALA A 44 0.53 8.43 11.57
CA ALA A 44 1.12 8.07 12.85
C ALA A 44 0.76 9.08 13.95
N ALA A 45 0.82 10.39 13.65
CA ALA A 45 0.44 11.42 14.60
C ALA A 45 -1.05 11.39 14.94
N ALA A 46 -1.92 11.18 13.94
CA ALA A 46 -3.36 11.03 14.16
C ALA A 46 -3.66 9.78 15.00
N ARG A 47 -3.02 8.65 14.71
CA ARG A 47 -3.09 7.41 15.51
C ARG A 47 -2.68 7.66 16.95
N ASP A 48 -1.49 8.21 17.17
CA ASP A 48 -0.91 8.36 18.52
C ASP A 48 -1.72 9.34 19.36
N THR A 49 -2.17 10.45 18.75
CA THR A 49 -3.06 11.41 19.42
C THR A 49 -4.38 10.75 19.77
N PHE A 50 -5.02 10.08 18.81
CA PHE A 50 -6.32 9.46 19.02
C PHE A 50 -6.28 8.31 20.02
N TYR A 51 -5.20 7.52 20.04
CA TYR A 51 -5.01 6.44 21.02
C TYR A 51 -4.70 6.97 22.42
N THR A 52 -3.98 8.07 22.52
CA THR A 52 -3.66 8.70 23.81
C THR A 52 -4.89 9.37 24.41
N GLU A 53 -5.57 10.23 23.64
CA GLU A 53 -6.80 10.92 24.04
C GLU A 53 -7.92 9.90 24.33
N GLY A 54 -8.11 8.91 23.46
CA GLY A 54 -9.10 7.85 23.61
C GLY A 54 -8.72 6.79 24.66
N ARG A 55 -7.55 6.89 25.31
CA ARG A 55 -7.00 5.90 26.25
C ARG A 55 -7.14 4.47 25.74
N PHE A 56 -6.70 4.22 24.51
CA PHE A 56 -6.84 2.93 23.84
C PHE A 56 -6.21 1.80 24.68
N ALA A 57 -6.88 0.66 24.77
CA ALA A 57 -6.45 -0.50 25.54
C ALA A 57 -5.30 -1.25 24.83
N ASP A 58 -4.52 -2.01 25.60
CA ASP A 58 -3.36 -2.75 25.09
C ASP A 58 -3.64 -4.25 24.92
N ILE A 59 -4.58 -4.81 25.71
CA ILE A 59 -4.98 -6.21 25.64
C ILE A 59 -6.51 -6.29 25.57
N PHE A 60 -7.02 -7.20 24.75
CA PHE A 60 -8.45 -7.45 24.53
C PHE A 60 -8.77 -8.92 24.77
N ALA A 61 -9.81 -9.22 25.54
CA ALA A 61 -10.30 -10.58 25.74
C ALA A 61 -11.82 -10.65 25.59
N THR A 62 -12.31 -11.81 25.16
CA THR A 62 -13.74 -12.08 24.99
C THR A 62 -14.10 -13.32 25.79
N VAL A 63 -15.19 -13.26 26.55
CA VAL A 63 -15.72 -14.34 27.38
C VAL A 63 -17.19 -14.55 27.05
N LYS A 64 -17.77 -15.71 27.42
CA LYS A 64 -19.21 -15.91 27.20
C LYS A 64 -20.04 -15.06 28.17
N ARG A 65 -19.77 -15.20 29.47
CA ARG A 65 -20.40 -14.43 30.55
C ARG A 65 -19.52 -14.52 31.79
N ALA A 66 -18.90 -13.41 32.19
CA ALA A 66 -18.13 -13.31 33.43
C ALA A 66 -18.76 -12.28 34.38
N PRO A 67 -18.77 -12.52 35.70
CA PRO A 67 -19.30 -11.57 36.66
C PRO A 67 -18.39 -10.34 36.75
N VAL A 68 -18.98 -9.14 36.88
CA VAL A 68 -18.23 -7.88 37.03
C VAL A 68 -17.32 -7.89 38.27
N ALA A 69 -17.65 -8.68 39.30
CA ALA A 69 -16.77 -8.87 40.47
C ALA A 69 -15.38 -9.42 40.12
N LEU A 70 -15.22 -10.10 38.98
CA LEU A 70 -13.92 -10.58 38.50
C LEU A 70 -12.96 -9.42 38.18
N VAL A 71 -13.47 -8.23 37.87
CA VAL A 71 -12.67 -7.07 37.48
C VAL A 71 -11.64 -6.68 38.55
N GLU A 72 -11.99 -6.76 39.83
CA GLU A 72 -11.05 -6.45 40.92
C GLU A 72 -9.87 -7.44 40.93
N GLN A 73 -10.13 -8.73 40.75
CA GLN A 73 -9.08 -9.75 40.66
C GLN A 73 -8.17 -9.53 39.44
N LEU A 74 -8.72 -9.06 38.31
CA LEU A 74 -7.95 -8.78 37.10
C LEU A 74 -7.09 -7.53 37.25
N ARG A 75 -7.52 -6.53 38.05
CA ARG A 75 -6.73 -5.33 38.34
C ARG A 75 -5.52 -5.64 39.23
N ASP A 76 -5.63 -6.63 40.09
CA ASP A 76 -4.54 -7.05 40.98
C ASP A 76 -3.39 -7.78 40.25
N ILE A 77 -3.57 -8.14 38.97
CA ILE A 77 -2.54 -8.81 38.17
C ILE A 77 -1.36 -7.84 37.94
N PRO A 78 -0.12 -8.24 38.28
CA PRO A 78 1.05 -7.39 38.09
C PRO A 78 1.19 -6.90 36.64
N GLY A 79 1.22 -5.58 36.48
CA GLY A 79 1.37 -4.93 35.18
C GLY A 79 0.08 -4.50 34.49
N VAL A 80 -1.08 -4.80 35.07
CA VAL A 80 -2.38 -4.22 34.69
C VAL A 80 -2.54 -2.85 35.36
N ALA A 81 -2.96 -1.84 34.61
CA ALA A 81 -3.19 -0.48 35.13
C ALA A 81 -4.68 -0.11 35.20
N ASP A 82 -5.46 -0.51 34.21
CA ASP A 82 -6.90 -0.27 34.19
C ASP A 82 -7.60 -1.41 33.43
N VAL A 83 -8.85 -1.65 33.81
CA VAL A 83 -9.69 -2.71 33.25
C VAL A 83 -11.06 -2.11 32.99
N GLN A 84 -11.50 -2.23 31.74
CA GLN A 84 -12.82 -1.84 31.26
C GLN A 84 -13.55 -3.09 30.76
N THR A 85 -14.80 -3.23 31.16
CA THR A 85 -15.70 -4.29 30.68
C THR A 85 -16.80 -3.68 29.85
N THR A 86 -17.20 -4.39 28.80
CA THR A 86 -18.29 -4.01 27.91
C THR A 86 -19.18 -5.22 27.62
N ILE A 87 -20.43 -4.94 27.24
CA ILE A 87 -21.34 -5.95 26.69
C ILE A 87 -21.43 -5.67 25.19
N GLU A 88 -20.99 -6.62 24.38
CA GLU A 88 -20.91 -6.46 22.93
C GLU A 88 -21.64 -7.58 22.20
N GLN A 89 -22.41 -7.23 21.18
CA GLN A 89 -23.17 -8.20 20.40
C GLN A 89 -23.21 -7.80 18.93
N VAL A 90 -22.93 -8.77 18.06
CA VAL A 90 -23.18 -8.62 16.62
C VAL A 90 -24.66 -8.88 16.39
N VAL A 91 -25.35 -7.89 15.83
CA VAL A 91 -26.76 -7.98 15.46
C VAL A 91 -26.93 -7.71 13.98
N ARG A 92 -28.09 -8.07 13.47
CA ARG A 92 -28.50 -7.70 12.13
C ARG A 92 -29.14 -6.32 12.14
N ILE A 93 -28.71 -5.46 11.22
CA ILE A 93 -29.27 -4.14 10.98
C ILE A 93 -30.14 -4.18 9.72
N GLN A 94 -31.29 -3.55 9.79
CA GLN A 94 -32.26 -3.39 8.70
C GLN A 94 -32.34 -1.91 8.36
N LEU A 95 -32.07 -1.59 7.09
CA LEU A 95 -32.16 -0.25 6.55
C LEU A 95 -33.34 -0.19 5.58
N ASP A 96 -34.16 0.84 5.71
CA ASP A 96 -35.28 1.08 4.81
C ASP A 96 -34.74 1.28 3.38
N GLY A 97 -35.30 0.53 2.42
CA GLY A 97 -34.89 0.60 1.01
C GLY A 97 -33.62 -0.18 0.62
N SER A 98 -32.95 -0.86 1.56
CA SER A 98 -31.79 -1.71 1.25
C SER A 98 -32.11 -3.19 1.51
N SER A 99 -32.00 -4.02 0.47
CA SER A 99 -32.04 -5.48 0.62
C SER A 99 -30.72 -6.06 1.14
N ASP A 100 -29.66 -5.23 1.17
CA ASP A 100 -28.33 -5.68 1.53
C ASP A 100 -28.30 -6.00 3.02
N PRO A 101 -27.92 -7.22 3.40
CA PRO A 101 -27.74 -7.61 4.79
C PRO A 101 -26.61 -6.79 5.42
N VAL A 102 -26.94 -6.09 6.51
CA VAL A 102 -25.99 -5.30 7.28
C VAL A 102 -25.79 -5.94 8.65
N LEU A 103 -24.53 -6.07 9.06
CA LEU A 103 -24.16 -6.41 10.42
C LEU A 103 -23.87 -5.14 11.22
N GLY A 104 -24.37 -5.11 12.45
CA GLY A 104 -24.11 -4.06 13.42
C GLY A 104 -23.42 -4.64 14.64
N GLN A 105 -22.23 -4.14 14.99
CA GLN A 105 -21.65 -4.39 16.31
C GLN A 105 -22.31 -3.43 17.31
N LEU A 106 -23.15 -3.94 18.21
CA LEU A 106 -23.67 -3.17 19.33
C LEU A 106 -22.68 -3.23 20.49
N ILE A 107 -22.31 -2.06 21.02
CA ILE A 107 -21.42 -1.90 22.16
C ILE A 107 -22.19 -1.19 23.26
N GLY A 108 -22.35 -1.87 24.40
CA GLY A 108 -23.01 -1.33 25.58
C GLY A 108 -22.10 -0.35 26.30
N VAL A 109 -22.60 0.86 26.50
CA VAL A 109 -21.94 1.92 27.25
C VAL A 109 -22.83 2.36 28.40
N ASP A 110 -22.27 2.37 29.61
CA ASP A 110 -22.99 2.82 30.81
C ASP A 110 -23.19 4.34 30.78
N ARG A 111 -24.45 4.79 30.81
CA ARG A 111 -24.82 6.21 30.79
C ARG A 111 -24.36 6.98 32.03
N LEU A 112 -24.26 6.32 33.18
CA LEU A 112 -23.89 6.94 34.46
C LEU A 112 -22.37 6.97 34.65
N GLN A 113 -21.66 6.01 34.06
CA GLN A 113 -20.20 5.89 34.17
C GLN A 113 -19.58 5.85 32.78
N PRO A 114 -19.08 6.99 32.26
CA PRO A 114 -18.47 7.00 30.95
C PRO A 114 -17.25 6.06 30.89
N PRO A 115 -16.99 5.42 29.74
CA PRO A 115 -15.93 4.43 29.61
C PRO A 115 -14.57 5.07 29.90
N ARG A 116 -13.75 4.40 30.70
CA ARG A 116 -12.41 4.90 31.07
C ARG A 116 -11.36 4.60 30.00
N LEU A 117 -11.55 3.50 29.28
CA LEU A 117 -10.74 3.05 28.15
C LEU A 117 -11.56 3.10 26.87
N ASN A 118 -10.87 3.22 25.73
CA ASN A 118 -11.46 3.27 24.40
C ASN A 118 -12.59 4.32 24.29
N GLN A 119 -12.32 5.52 24.79
CA GLN A 119 -13.31 6.57 24.89
C GLN A 119 -13.94 6.89 23.53
N VAL A 120 -15.27 6.99 23.53
CA VAL A 120 -16.07 7.27 22.34
C VAL A 120 -16.23 8.78 22.23
N SER A 121 -15.63 9.36 21.18
CA SER A 121 -15.77 10.80 20.90
C SER A 121 -16.93 11.03 19.92
N VAL A 122 -17.77 12.03 20.21
CA VAL A 122 -18.90 12.41 19.36
C VAL A 122 -18.43 13.39 18.31
N ALA A 123 -18.60 13.02 17.05
CA ALA A 123 -18.23 13.79 15.88
C ALA A 123 -19.32 14.80 15.45
N ALA A 124 -20.59 14.43 15.59
CA ALA A 124 -21.75 15.24 15.23
C ALA A 124 -22.99 14.76 15.99
N GLY A 125 -23.96 15.65 16.24
CA GLY A 125 -25.17 15.33 17.01
C GLY A 125 -24.94 15.41 18.52
N ALA A 126 -25.83 14.80 19.30
CA ALA A 126 -25.75 14.75 20.76
C ALA A 126 -24.99 13.50 21.22
N GLY A 127 -24.29 13.58 22.34
CA GLY A 127 -23.74 12.40 23.00
C GLY A 127 -24.84 11.51 23.55
N LEU A 128 -24.55 10.21 23.69
CA LEU A 128 -25.44 9.26 24.35
C LEU A 128 -25.71 9.65 25.82
N PHE A 129 -24.82 10.47 26.39
CA PHE A 129 -24.80 10.97 27.76
C PHE A 129 -25.43 12.36 27.93
N ASP A 130 -25.66 13.10 26.84
CA ASP A 130 -26.20 14.48 26.87
C ASP A 130 -27.74 14.48 26.80
N ALA A 131 -28.34 13.35 26.43
CA ALA A 131 -29.78 13.15 26.50
C ALA A 131 -30.18 13.01 27.97
N GLY A 132 -30.72 14.08 28.57
CA GLY A 132 -31.17 14.07 29.97
C GLY A 132 -32.13 12.92 30.29
N ASP A 133 -32.29 12.65 31.60
CA ASP A 133 -32.96 11.48 32.23
C ASP A 133 -34.40 11.12 31.76
N GLY A 134 -34.94 11.76 30.73
CA GLY A 134 -36.29 11.52 30.21
C GLY A 134 -36.43 11.33 28.69
N ALA A 135 -35.36 11.31 27.89
CA ALA A 135 -35.48 11.16 26.44
C ALA A 135 -35.24 9.70 25.97
N GLY A 136 -36.34 8.97 25.72
CA GLY A 136 -36.43 8.20 24.47
C GLY A 136 -36.31 6.67 24.50
N ALA A 137 -36.12 6.01 25.65
CA ALA A 137 -36.32 4.55 25.72
C ALA A 137 -37.82 4.23 25.80
N SER A 138 -38.58 4.52 24.74
CA SER A 138 -39.84 3.79 24.54
C SER A 138 -39.51 2.31 24.41
N ARG A 139 -40.44 1.42 24.76
CA ARG A 139 -40.20 -0.05 24.79
C ARG A 139 -39.57 -0.60 23.49
N ASP A 140 -39.79 0.10 22.37
CA ASP A 140 -39.38 -0.29 21.01
C ASP A 140 -38.27 0.58 20.39
N THR A 141 -37.87 1.71 21.03
CA THR A 141 -36.84 2.62 20.51
C THR A 141 -35.63 2.70 21.43
N VAL A 142 -34.43 2.60 20.87
CA VAL A 142 -33.16 2.68 21.61
C VAL A 142 -32.31 3.77 20.99
N ASP A 143 -31.80 4.68 21.80
CA ASP A 143 -30.86 5.69 21.32
C ASP A 143 -29.50 5.05 21.05
N ALA A 144 -28.92 5.37 19.89
CA ALA A 144 -27.65 4.82 19.46
C ALA A 144 -26.76 5.91 18.88
N LEU A 145 -25.46 5.83 19.18
CA LEU A 145 -24.43 6.48 18.38
C LEU A 145 -24.01 5.53 17.26
N VAL A 146 -23.67 6.06 16.09
CA VAL A 146 -23.22 5.27 14.94
C VAL A 146 -21.80 5.65 14.54
N SER A 147 -20.99 4.67 14.12
CA SER A 147 -19.63 4.92 13.64
C SER A 147 -19.63 5.84 12.41
N ARG A 148 -18.69 6.80 12.36
CA ARG A 148 -18.56 7.76 11.24
C ARG A 148 -18.48 7.09 9.87
N GLY A 149 -17.68 6.02 9.71
CA GLY A 149 -17.54 5.33 8.43
C GLY A 149 -18.85 4.77 7.89
N PHE A 150 -19.61 4.07 8.75
CA PHE A 150 -20.91 3.51 8.36
C PHE A 150 -21.95 4.60 8.09
N ALA A 151 -21.98 5.65 8.92
CA ALA A 151 -22.91 6.77 8.73
C ALA A 151 -22.66 7.50 7.42
N GLY A 152 -21.40 7.80 7.09
CA GLY A 152 -21.03 8.44 5.83
C GLY A 152 -21.33 7.56 4.60
N ALA A 153 -21.03 6.26 4.68
CA ALA A 153 -21.26 5.33 3.56
C ALA A 153 -22.74 5.06 3.27
N ARG A 154 -23.61 5.21 4.28
CA ARG A 154 -25.06 5.02 4.18
C ARG A 154 -25.86 6.34 4.18
N GLY A 155 -25.20 7.49 4.31
CA GLY A 155 -25.84 8.81 4.36
C GLY A 155 -26.75 9.01 5.57
N LEU A 156 -26.40 8.42 6.72
CA LEU A 156 -27.19 8.53 7.95
C LEU A 156 -26.85 9.81 8.70
N GLU A 157 -27.88 10.52 9.14
CA GLU A 157 -27.77 11.75 9.93
C GLU A 157 -28.35 11.59 11.34
N PRO A 158 -27.93 12.40 12.33
CA PRO A 158 -28.58 12.42 13.64
C PRO A 158 -30.08 12.74 13.51
N GLY A 159 -30.93 11.86 14.03
CA GLY A 159 -32.38 11.89 13.88
C GLY A 159 -32.94 10.69 13.13
N ASP A 160 -32.13 10.07 12.27
CA ASP A 160 -32.54 8.89 11.50
C ASP A 160 -32.79 7.68 12.40
N THR A 161 -33.53 6.70 11.87
CA THR A 161 -33.79 5.44 12.57
C THR A 161 -33.43 4.24 11.72
N VAL A 162 -32.84 3.23 12.34
CA VAL A 162 -32.48 1.95 11.69
C VAL A 162 -33.08 0.80 12.49
N GLY A 163 -33.52 -0.26 11.81
CA GLY A 163 -34.01 -1.46 12.49
C GLY A 163 -32.84 -2.31 12.98
N ALA A 164 -32.95 -2.89 14.18
CA ALA A 164 -31.99 -3.85 14.71
C ALA A 164 -32.71 -5.06 15.30
N LEU A 165 -32.20 -6.26 15.01
CA LEU A 165 -32.71 -7.50 15.57
C LEU A 165 -31.92 -7.84 16.84
N ILE A 166 -32.42 -7.42 18.01
CA ILE A 166 -31.75 -7.60 19.31
C ILE A 166 -32.41 -8.80 20.03
N ASN A 167 -31.64 -9.86 20.23
CA ASN A 167 -32.11 -11.14 20.78
C ASN A 167 -33.44 -11.63 20.16
N GLY A 168 -33.53 -11.62 18.82
CA GLY A 168 -34.71 -12.07 18.08
C GLY A 168 -35.92 -11.13 18.09
N ARG A 169 -35.82 -9.95 18.73
CA ARG A 169 -36.86 -8.91 18.71
C ARG A 169 -36.42 -7.73 17.85
N HIS A 170 -37.32 -7.26 16.98
CA HIS A 170 -37.08 -6.04 16.21
C HIS A 170 -37.20 -4.81 17.12
N ARG A 171 -36.16 -4.00 17.17
CA ARG A 171 -36.15 -2.69 17.82
C ARG A 171 -35.69 -1.62 16.83
N ARG A 172 -36.11 -0.38 17.03
CA ARG A 172 -35.63 0.75 16.25
C ARG A 172 -34.49 1.43 16.99
N LEU A 173 -33.33 1.54 16.37
CA LEU A 173 -32.23 2.37 16.85
C LEU A 173 -32.40 3.78 16.31
N ARG A 174 -32.54 4.77 17.19
CA ARG A 174 -32.56 6.18 16.82
C ARG A 174 -31.15 6.73 16.89
N ILE A 175 -30.66 7.25 15.78
CA ILE A 175 -29.30 7.79 15.70
C ILE A 175 -29.29 9.15 16.38
N VAL A 176 -28.67 9.25 17.56
CA VAL A 176 -28.58 10.53 18.30
C VAL A 176 -27.32 11.33 17.95
N GLY A 177 -26.31 10.63 17.43
CA GLY A 177 -25.04 11.23 17.05
C GLY A 177 -24.14 10.26 16.29
N ILE A 178 -23.14 10.83 15.65
CA ILE A 178 -22.08 10.12 14.94
C ILE A 178 -20.86 10.08 15.86
N ALA A 179 -20.26 8.91 16.01
CA ALA A 179 -19.18 8.65 16.94
C ALA A 179 -17.93 8.07 16.29
N LEU A 180 -16.81 8.22 17.00
CA LEU A 180 -15.50 7.70 16.67
C LEU A 180 -14.93 6.99 17.89
N SER A 181 -14.29 5.84 17.68
CA SER A 181 -13.59 5.09 18.72
C SER A 181 -12.23 4.62 18.19
N PRO A 182 -11.17 4.62 19.03
CA PRO A 182 -9.85 4.10 18.66
C PRO A 182 -9.86 2.61 18.29
N GLU A 183 -10.88 1.86 18.71
CA GLU A 183 -11.07 0.45 18.35
C GLU A 183 -11.49 0.25 16.88
N PHE A 184 -12.13 1.24 16.28
CA PHE A 184 -12.77 1.14 14.97
C PHE A 184 -12.37 2.31 14.05
N VAL A 185 -11.09 2.66 14.06
CA VAL A 185 -10.52 3.60 13.06
C VAL A 185 -10.70 3.02 11.65
N PHE A 186 -10.54 1.71 11.53
CA PHE A 186 -10.84 0.91 10.35
C PHE A 186 -11.96 -0.07 10.72
N ALA A 187 -13.15 0.13 10.13
CA ALA A 187 -14.30 -0.74 10.33
C ALA A 187 -14.47 -1.65 9.10
N GLY A 188 -14.48 -2.95 9.34
CA GLY A 188 -14.57 -3.95 8.27
C GLY A 188 -14.73 -5.36 8.81
N LEU A 189 -15.32 -6.22 7.99
CA LEU A 189 -15.49 -7.64 8.29
C LEU A 189 -14.33 -8.43 7.73
N TRP A 190 -13.82 -9.39 8.51
CA TRP A 190 -12.77 -10.34 8.07
C TRP A 190 -11.50 -9.69 7.55
N GLY A 191 -11.19 -8.47 8.01
CA GLY A 191 -10.04 -7.70 7.55
C GLY A 191 -10.20 -7.05 6.17
N MET A 192 -11.41 -7.05 5.58
CA MET A 192 -11.70 -6.27 4.39
C MET A 192 -12.48 -4.99 4.76
N PRO A 193 -12.18 -3.84 4.13
CA PRO A 193 -12.95 -2.63 4.35
C PRO A 193 -14.36 -2.83 3.80
N ASP A 194 -15.34 -2.85 4.69
CA ASP A 194 -16.76 -2.90 4.31
C ASP A 194 -17.59 -1.97 5.19
N GLN A 195 -17.48 -0.67 4.90
CA GLN A 195 -18.22 0.37 5.60
C GLN A 195 -19.70 0.40 5.22
N ARG A 196 -20.13 -0.34 4.18
CA ARG A 196 -21.55 -0.44 3.80
C ARG A 196 -22.22 -1.64 4.46
N GLY A 197 -21.55 -2.78 4.58
CA GLY A 197 -22.08 -4.00 5.18
C GLY A 197 -21.85 -4.15 6.67
N PHE A 198 -20.94 -3.37 7.27
CA PHE A 198 -20.64 -3.40 8.70
C PHE A 198 -20.71 -2.01 9.35
N GLY A 199 -21.55 -1.89 10.38
CA GLY A 199 -21.65 -0.70 11.22
C GLY A 199 -21.31 -1.00 12.68
N VAL A 200 -20.80 0.00 13.39
CA VAL A 200 -20.62 -0.08 14.84
C VAL A 200 -21.56 0.92 15.50
N PHE A 201 -22.28 0.46 16.53
CA PHE A 201 -23.27 1.24 17.24
C PHE A 201 -23.01 1.19 18.74
N TRP A 202 -23.02 2.34 19.41
CA TRP A 202 -22.95 2.43 20.86
C TRP A 202 -24.34 2.70 21.42
N VAL A 203 -24.80 1.84 22.31
CA VAL A 203 -26.14 1.89 22.93
C VAL A 203 -25.99 1.81 24.45
N ASP A 204 -27.07 2.12 25.17
CA ASP A 204 -27.09 1.96 26.63
C ASP A 204 -26.82 0.50 27.01
N GLN A 205 -25.81 0.29 27.86
CA GLN A 205 -25.44 -1.03 28.36
C GLN A 205 -26.61 -1.76 29.02
N ALA A 206 -27.52 -1.03 29.70
CA ALA A 206 -28.68 -1.63 30.36
C ALA A 206 -29.61 -2.35 29.36
N VAL A 207 -29.72 -1.83 28.13
CA VAL A 207 -30.54 -2.44 27.07
C VAL A 207 -29.96 -3.79 26.64
N LEU A 208 -28.64 -3.87 26.46
CA LEU A 208 -27.97 -5.13 26.10
C LEU A 208 -27.95 -6.11 27.27
N ALA A 209 -27.74 -5.62 28.49
CA ALA A 209 -27.75 -6.42 29.70
C ALA A 209 -29.09 -7.15 29.89
N ALA A 210 -30.20 -6.42 29.78
CA ALA A 210 -31.55 -6.98 29.88
C ALA A 210 -31.90 -7.89 28.68
N ALA A 211 -31.42 -7.58 27.47
CA ALA A 211 -31.74 -8.36 26.29
C ALA A 211 -31.02 -9.72 26.26
N TYR A 212 -29.82 -9.84 26.82
CA TYR A 212 -28.97 -11.03 26.72
C TYR A 212 -28.67 -11.71 28.06
N ASP A 213 -29.42 -11.40 29.14
CA ASP A 213 -29.18 -11.93 30.49
C ASP A 213 -27.74 -11.68 30.99
N MET A 214 -27.27 -10.45 30.82
CA MET A 214 -25.93 -9.99 31.19
C MET A 214 -25.94 -8.98 32.34
N GLU A 215 -27.00 -8.93 33.15
CA GLU A 215 -27.04 -8.11 34.36
C GLU A 215 -25.91 -8.53 35.33
N GLY A 216 -25.10 -7.56 35.77
CA GLY A 216 -23.93 -7.81 36.61
C GLY A 216 -22.81 -8.62 35.95
N ALA A 217 -22.86 -8.80 34.62
CA ALA A 217 -21.89 -9.58 33.86
C ALA A 217 -21.37 -8.83 32.62
N PHE A 218 -20.28 -9.34 32.04
CA PHE A 218 -19.68 -8.83 30.81
C PHE A 218 -19.25 -9.97 29.89
N ASN A 219 -19.04 -9.64 28.61
CA ASN A 219 -18.53 -10.58 27.61
C ASN A 219 -17.29 -10.06 26.86
N THR A 220 -16.98 -8.77 26.94
CA THR A 220 -15.75 -8.20 26.41
C THR A 220 -14.97 -7.47 27.51
N LEU A 221 -13.65 -7.64 27.47
CA LEU A 221 -12.69 -7.07 28.40
C LEU A 221 -11.61 -6.32 27.63
N ALA A 222 -11.40 -5.06 27.98
CA ALA A 222 -10.29 -4.25 27.50
C ALA A 222 -9.39 -3.89 28.68
N VAL A 223 -8.09 -4.14 28.54
CA VAL A 223 -7.11 -3.94 29.60
C VAL A 223 -6.06 -2.95 29.12
N ARG A 224 -5.84 -1.92 29.93
CA ARG A 224 -4.71 -1.01 29.76
C ARG A 224 -3.58 -1.44 30.67
N MET A 225 -2.42 -1.48 30.08
CA MET A 225 -1.19 -1.90 30.71
C MET A 225 -0.49 -0.70 31.37
N ALA A 226 0.25 -0.95 32.45
CA ALA A 226 1.10 0.12 33.01
C ALA A 226 2.24 0.48 32.04
N PRO A 227 2.87 1.66 32.13
CA PRO A 227 3.96 2.04 31.22
C PRO A 227 5.08 0.98 31.21
N ALA A 228 5.60 0.65 30.01
CA ALA A 228 6.61 -0.41 29.85
C ALA A 228 7.85 -0.20 30.75
N ALA A 229 8.29 1.05 30.95
CA ALA A 229 9.40 1.40 31.83
C ALA A 229 9.15 1.11 33.32
N ALA A 230 7.88 0.99 33.73
CA ALA A 230 7.48 0.72 35.12
C ALA A 230 7.15 -0.76 35.39
N ARG A 231 7.10 -1.60 34.34
CA ARG A 231 6.70 -3.01 34.47
C ARG A 231 7.90 -3.94 34.32
N ARG A 232 7.95 -4.95 35.20
CA ARG A 232 8.95 -6.03 35.18
C ARG A 232 8.47 -7.27 34.42
N VAL A 233 7.26 -7.22 33.87
CA VAL A 233 6.53 -8.35 33.30
C VAL A 233 6.25 -8.04 31.84
N SER A 234 6.44 -9.03 30.97
CA SER A 234 6.20 -8.94 29.54
C SER A 234 4.71 -9.03 29.19
N ASP A 235 4.33 -8.55 28.01
CA ASP A 235 2.94 -8.60 27.53
C ASP A 235 2.41 -10.05 27.48
N ALA A 236 3.27 -11.01 27.11
CA ALA A 236 2.92 -12.43 27.06
C ALA A 236 2.59 -13.01 28.44
N GLU A 237 3.36 -12.64 29.46
CA GLU A 237 3.10 -13.08 30.85
C GLU A 237 1.79 -12.49 31.39
N VAL A 238 1.47 -11.23 31.06
CA VAL A 238 0.17 -10.62 31.43
C VAL A 238 -0.98 -11.31 30.69
N ILE A 239 -0.83 -11.63 29.40
CA ILE A 239 -1.83 -12.38 28.62
C ILE A 239 -2.09 -13.75 29.24
N ASP A 240 -1.03 -14.50 29.58
CA ASP A 240 -1.17 -15.82 30.18
C ASP A 240 -1.81 -15.74 31.59
N ALA A 241 -1.46 -14.71 32.39
CA ALA A 241 -2.07 -14.45 33.69
C ALA A 241 -3.56 -14.05 33.60
N LEU A 242 -3.96 -13.32 32.55
CA LEU A 242 -5.36 -12.99 32.26
C LEU A 242 -6.14 -14.20 31.74
N ALA A 243 -5.50 -15.09 30.98
CA ALA A 243 -6.17 -16.23 30.35
C ALA A 243 -6.75 -17.22 31.39
N GLN A 244 -6.01 -17.50 32.46
CA GLN A 244 -6.39 -18.50 33.46
C GLN A 244 -7.73 -18.20 34.18
N PRO A 245 -7.97 -16.99 34.74
CA PRO A 245 -9.25 -16.66 35.36
C PRO A 245 -10.39 -16.59 34.34
N LEU A 246 -10.12 -16.08 33.13
CA LEU A 246 -11.14 -15.92 32.09
C LEU A 246 -11.58 -17.27 31.47
N ALA A 247 -10.70 -18.27 31.42
CA ALA A 247 -10.99 -19.60 30.86
C ALA A 247 -12.22 -20.26 31.55
N ARG A 248 -12.41 -20.03 32.86
CA ARG A 248 -13.54 -20.55 33.62
C ARG A 248 -14.90 -20.04 33.14
N TYR A 249 -14.91 -18.90 32.47
CA TYR A 249 -16.12 -18.23 31.96
C TYR A 249 -16.26 -18.35 30.43
N GLY A 250 -15.60 -19.35 29.84
CA GLY A 250 -15.55 -19.52 28.39
C GLY A 250 -14.73 -18.44 27.70
N GLY A 251 -13.73 -17.88 28.40
CA GLY A 251 -12.83 -16.88 27.86
C GLY A 251 -11.90 -17.42 26.79
N ALA A 252 -11.94 -16.80 25.61
CA ALA A 252 -10.91 -17.01 24.60
C ALA A 252 -9.58 -16.40 25.07
N THR A 253 -8.49 -16.89 24.52
CA THR A 253 -7.14 -16.37 24.83
C THR A 253 -7.08 -14.85 24.59
N PRO A 254 -6.63 -14.03 25.56
CA PRO A 254 -6.47 -12.60 25.40
C PRO A 254 -5.51 -12.26 24.25
N ARG A 255 -5.77 -11.14 23.58
CA ARG A 255 -5.06 -10.67 22.39
C ARG A 255 -4.38 -9.34 22.67
N ALA A 256 -3.15 -9.17 22.21
CA ALA A 256 -2.48 -7.89 22.27
C ALA A 256 -3.06 -6.91 21.24
N ARG A 257 -2.85 -5.61 21.44
CA ARG A 257 -3.24 -4.55 20.50
C ARG A 257 -2.68 -4.78 19.09
N VAL A 258 -1.46 -5.32 18.99
CA VAL A 258 -0.81 -5.65 17.71
C VAL A 258 -1.63 -6.62 16.85
N ASP A 259 -2.47 -7.45 17.49
CA ASP A 259 -3.35 -8.41 16.83
C ASP A 259 -4.79 -7.89 16.66
N GLN A 260 -5.09 -6.67 17.15
CA GLN A 260 -6.38 -6.04 16.97
C GLN A 260 -6.51 -5.57 15.52
N THR A 261 -7.60 -5.95 14.85
CA THR A 261 -7.75 -5.82 13.39
C THR A 261 -7.56 -4.38 12.89
N SER A 262 -8.22 -3.40 13.52
CA SER A 262 -8.13 -1.99 13.11
C SER A 262 -6.71 -1.43 13.29
N HIS A 263 -6.02 -1.79 14.37
CA HIS A 263 -4.66 -1.36 14.64
C HIS A 263 -3.67 -2.03 13.67
N ALA A 264 -3.77 -3.34 13.49
CA ALA A 264 -2.91 -4.09 12.57
C ALA A 264 -3.03 -3.58 11.12
N MET A 265 -4.25 -3.28 10.66
CA MET A 265 -4.46 -2.69 9.32
C MET A 265 -3.79 -1.33 9.18
N LEU A 266 -3.94 -0.46 10.19
CA LEU A 266 -3.33 0.87 10.19
C LEU A 266 -1.79 0.80 10.26
N GLU A 267 -1.21 -0.08 11.09
CA GLU A 267 0.23 -0.29 11.14
C GLU A 267 0.79 -0.84 9.83
N ASN A 268 0.08 -1.80 9.22
CA ASN A 268 0.47 -2.35 7.92
C ASN A 268 0.47 -1.25 6.85
N GLU A 269 -0.58 -0.42 6.79
CA GLU A 269 -0.63 0.72 5.86
C GLU A 269 0.53 1.71 6.07
N ILE A 270 0.81 2.08 7.33
CA ILE A 270 1.92 2.98 7.69
C ILE A 270 3.27 2.37 7.25
N LYS A 271 3.46 1.06 7.47
CA LYS A 271 4.68 0.33 7.08
C LYS A 271 4.83 0.27 5.57
N GLU A 272 3.77 -0.08 4.85
CA GLU A 272 3.74 -0.17 3.39
C GLU A 272 4.09 1.18 2.76
N GLN A 273 3.47 2.24 3.26
CA GLN A 273 3.70 3.59 2.76
C GLN A 273 5.13 4.07 3.07
N ARG A 274 5.72 3.70 4.20
CA ARG A 274 7.14 3.99 4.50
C ARG A 274 8.10 3.31 3.53
N VAL A 275 7.82 2.07 3.13
CA VAL A 275 8.64 1.35 2.13
C VAL A 275 8.55 2.06 0.77
N ILE A 276 7.35 2.39 0.30
CA ILE A 276 7.15 3.10 -0.98
C ILE A 276 7.82 4.47 -0.95
N GLY A 277 7.67 5.22 0.15
CA GLY A 277 8.22 6.55 0.38
C GLY A 277 9.75 6.62 0.51
N THR A 278 10.42 5.48 0.61
CA THR A 278 11.89 5.41 0.66
C THR A 278 12.48 4.85 -0.62
N VAL A 279 11.91 3.76 -1.16
CA VAL A 279 12.46 3.08 -2.35
C VAL A 279 12.32 3.94 -3.61
N LEU A 280 11.11 4.43 -3.93
CA LEU A 280 10.90 5.16 -5.20
C LEU A 280 11.69 6.48 -5.24
N PRO A 281 11.67 7.34 -4.21
CA PRO A 281 12.44 8.58 -4.22
C PRO A 281 13.95 8.38 -4.37
N SER A 282 14.50 7.29 -3.84
CA SER A 282 15.92 6.98 -4.01
C SER A 282 16.31 6.80 -5.49
N ILE A 283 15.42 6.20 -6.29
CA ILE A 283 15.62 6.04 -7.74
C ILE A 283 15.58 7.42 -8.43
N PHE A 284 14.60 8.26 -8.09
CA PHE A 284 14.50 9.62 -8.65
C PHE A 284 15.73 10.48 -8.32
N LEU A 285 16.18 10.46 -7.06
CA LEU A 285 17.37 11.19 -6.62
C LEU A 285 18.65 10.65 -7.28
N GLY A 286 18.76 9.33 -7.44
CA GLY A 286 19.87 8.71 -8.18
C GLY A 286 19.93 9.16 -9.64
N VAL A 287 18.78 9.17 -10.33
CA VAL A 287 18.68 9.68 -11.71
C VAL A 287 18.98 11.19 -11.77
N ALA A 288 18.49 11.99 -10.82
CA ALA A 288 18.79 13.42 -10.76
C ALA A 288 20.28 13.70 -10.56
N ALA A 289 20.93 13.00 -9.61
CA ALA A 289 22.36 13.10 -9.35
C ALA A 289 23.17 12.75 -10.61
N PHE A 290 22.77 11.70 -11.32
CA PHE A 290 23.36 11.34 -12.61
C PHE A 290 23.21 12.45 -13.66
N LEU A 291 22.01 12.99 -13.85
CA LEU A 291 21.77 14.04 -14.85
C LEU A 291 22.58 15.30 -14.53
N LEU A 292 22.61 15.70 -13.26
CA LEU A 292 23.45 16.79 -12.78
C LEU A 292 24.94 16.52 -13.07
N ASN A 293 25.42 15.32 -12.75
CA ASN A 293 26.81 14.92 -13.01
C ASN A 293 27.18 15.09 -14.48
N VAL A 294 26.35 14.59 -15.39
CA VAL A 294 26.59 14.65 -16.84
C VAL A 294 26.56 16.08 -17.36
N VAL A 295 25.57 16.89 -16.95
CA VAL A 295 25.47 18.27 -17.41
C VAL A 295 26.62 19.12 -16.88
N VAL A 296 27.00 18.96 -15.61
CA VAL A 296 28.12 19.69 -15.00
C VAL A 296 29.45 19.26 -15.60
N SER A 297 29.71 17.95 -15.71
CA SER A 297 30.92 17.41 -16.36
C SER A 297 31.13 18.03 -17.72
N ARG A 298 30.05 18.12 -18.50
CA ARG A 298 30.10 18.70 -19.82
C ARG A 298 30.31 20.21 -19.79
N LEU A 299 29.54 20.94 -18.99
CA LEU A 299 29.66 22.40 -18.90
C LEU A 299 31.10 22.79 -18.58
N VAL A 300 31.68 22.11 -17.59
CA VAL A 300 33.04 22.31 -17.14
C VAL A 300 34.05 21.94 -18.23
N ALA A 301 33.82 20.85 -18.99
CA ALA A 301 34.65 20.49 -20.14
C ALA A 301 34.57 21.52 -21.29
N THR A 302 33.38 22.08 -21.57
CA THR A 302 33.20 23.10 -22.61
C THR A 302 33.78 24.47 -22.23
N GLN A 303 33.87 24.74 -20.93
CA GLN A 303 34.41 26.00 -20.38
C GLN A 303 35.87 25.85 -19.93
N ARG A 304 36.59 24.80 -20.37
CA ARG A 304 37.93 24.48 -19.89
C ARG A 304 38.95 25.61 -20.11
N GLU A 305 38.87 26.29 -21.26
CA GLU A 305 39.69 27.48 -21.55
C GLU A 305 39.33 28.67 -20.65
N GLN A 306 38.04 28.90 -20.40
CA GLN A 306 37.58 29.95 -19.49
C GLN A 306 38.07 29.68 -18.05
N ILE A 307 38.02 28.42 -17.61
CA ILE A 307 38.55 27.98 -16.31
C ILE A 307 40.06 28.25 -16.25
N ALA A 308 40.81 27.91 -17.31
CA ALA A 308 42.25 28.15 -17.37
C ALA A 308 42.59 29.65 -17.29
N ALA A 309 41.87 30.49 -18.03
CA ALA A 309 42.02 31.94 -17.98
C ALA A 309 41.73 32.50 -16.58
N LEU A 310 40.67 32.04 -15.92
CA LEU A 310 40.36 32.44 -14.54
C LEU A 310 41.48 32.03 -13.56
N LYS A 311 42.04 30.82 -13.70
CA LYS A 311 43.19 30.40 -12.88
C LYS A 311 44.43 31.26 -13.14
N ALA A 312 44.69 31.59 -14.41
CA ALA A 312 45.81 32.46 -14.80
C ALA A 312 45.66 33.88 -14.22
N LEU A 313 44.42 34.37 -14.08
CA LEU A 313 44.08 35.63 -13.41
C LEU A 313 44.11 35.54 -11.87
N GLY A 314 44.58 34.44 -11.29
CA GLY A 314 44.77 34.28 -9.85
C GLY A 314 43.57 33.70 -9.08
N TYR A 315 42.52 33.20 -9.74
CA TYR A 315 41.41 32.55 -9.04
C TYR A 315 41.83 31.16 -8.52
N ALA A 316 41.64 30.95 -7.22
CA ALA A 316 41.88 29.65 -6.59
C ALA A 316 40.92 28.56 -7.11
N ASN A 317 41.42 27.32 -7.16
CA ASN A 317 40.64 26.13 -7.54
C ASN A 317 39.34 26.00 -6.75
N GLY A 318 39.36 26.26 -5.43
CA GLY A 318 38.17 26.22 -4.59
C GLY A 318 37.09 27.22 -4.99
N THR A 319 37.47 28.43 -5.41
CA THR A 319 36.54 29.48 -5.86
C THR A 319 35.83 29.08 -7.15
N ILE A 320 36.55 28.42 -8.07
CA ILE A 320 35.99 27.91 -9.33
C ILE A 320 35.06 26.72 -9.06
N ALA A 321 35.48 25.79 -8.18
CA ALA A 321 34.63 24.68 -7.77
C ALA A 321 33.33 25.15 -7.12
N ALA A 322 33.42 26.14 -6.21
CA ALA A 322 32.26 26.74 -5.57
C ALA A 322 31.31 27.43 -6.56
N HIS A 323 31.83 28.02 -7.65
CA HIS A 323 31.01 28.61 -8.71
C HIS A 323 30.13 27.57 -9.42
N TYR A 324 30.69 26.43 -9.83
CA TYR A 324 29.91 25.34 -10.45
C TYR A 324 28.98 24.66 -9.45
N LEU A 325 29.41 24.49 -8.21
CA LEU A 325 28.55 24.00 -7.15
C LEU A 325 27.35 24.92 -6.94
N LYS A 326 27.55 26.25 -6.92
CA LYS A 326 26.45 27.23 -6.81
C LYS A 326 25.44 27.10 -7.94
N LEU A 327 25.87 26.79 -9.17
CA LEU A 327 24.95 26.52 -10.28
C LEU A 327 24.07 25.29 -9.99
N VAL A 328 24.66 24.19 -9.52
CA VAL A 328 23.93 22.98 -9.12
C VAL A 328 22.94 23.29 -8.00
N LEU A 329 23.38 24.03 -6.98
CA LEU A 329 22.53 24.43 -5.85
C LEU A 329 21.30 25.22 -6.29
N VAL A 330 21.42 26.10 -7.29
CA VAL A 330 20.26 26.84 -7.82
C VAL A 330 19.26 25.90 -8.50
N ILE A 331 19.74 24.95 -9.31
CA ILE A 331 18.87 23.96 -9.98
C ILE A 331 18.15 23.10 -8.95
N VAL A 332 18.90 22.61 -7.95
CA VAL A 332 18.35 21.80 -6.86
C VAL A 332 17.39 22.59 -6.00
N ALA A 333 17.66 23.87 -5.72
CA ALA A 333 16.76 24.72 -4.94
C ALA A 333 15.42 24.93 -5.66
N VAL A 334 15.43 25.16 -6.97
CA VAL A 334 14.19 25.25 -7.77
C VAL A 334 13.46 23.91 -7.77
N GLY A 335 14.17 22.80 -7.98
CA GLY A 335 13.58 21.47 -7.93
C GLY A 335 13.00 21.12 -6.56
N LEU A 336 13.69 21.49 -5.48
CA LEU A 336 13.23 21.29 -4.11
C LEU A 336 12.02 22.16 -3.79
N ALA A 337 11.99 23.42 -4.19
CA ALA A 337 10.84 24.30 -4.00
C ALA A 337 9.59 23.74 -4.73
N LEU A 338 9.75 23.29 -5.97
CA LEU A 338 8.70 22.62 -6.73
C LEU A 338 8.31 21.28 -6.08
N GLY A 339 9.28 20.52 -5.59
CA GLY A 339 9.07 19.24 -4.91
C GLY A 339 8.32 19.40 -3.59
N VAL A 340 8.61 20.41 -2.79
CA VAL A 340 7.87 20.74 -1.57
C VAL A 340 6.43 21.13 -1.88
N ALA A 341 6.23 22.04 -2.84
CA ALA A 341 4.87 22.44 -3.24
C ALA A 341 4.06 21.27 -3.81
N LEU A 342 4.67 20.44 -4.64
CA LEU A 342 4.04 19.25 -5.21
C LEU A 342 3.79 18.18 -4.14
N GLY A 343 4.72 18.00 -3.22
CA GLY A 343 4.64 17.02 -2.14
C GLY A 343 3.58 17.37 -1.10
N ASP A 344 3.43 18.65 -0.77
CA ASP A 344 2.35 19.16 0.08
C ASP A 344 0.98 18.97 -0.59
N TRP A 345 0.85 19.35 -1.87
CA TRP A 345 -0.39 19.17 -2.62
C TRP A 345 -0.77 17.69 -2.79
N LEU A 346 0.15 16.83 -3.25
CA LEU A 346 -0.11 15.39 -3.39
C LEU A 346 -0.30 14.71 -2.04
N GLY A 347 0.44 15.12 -1.01
CA GLY A 347 0.31 14.61 0.34
C GLY A 347 -1.07 14.90 0.93
N ALA A 348 -1.61 16.10 0.72
CA ALA A 348 -2.96 16.45 1.10
C ALA A 348 -4.01 15.60 0.37
N GLN A 349 -3.83 15.36 -0.94
CA GLN A 349 -4.72 14.47 -1.71
C GLN A 349 -4.67 13.03 -1.19
N LEU A 350 -3.47 12.52 -0.89
CA LEU A 350 -3.28 11.17 -0.38
C LEU A 350 -3.89 11.01 1.03
N VAL A 351 -3.69 11.98 1.91
CA VAL A 351 -4.36 12.02 3.23
C VAL A 351 -5.87 12.06 3.07
N GLY A 352 -6.40 12.80 2.08
CA GLY A 352 -7.82 12.79 1.74
C GLY A 352 -8.35 11.41 1.36
N LEU A 353 -7.61 10.65 0.54
CA LEU A 353 -7.96 9.25 0.21
C LEU A 353 -7.94 8.35 1.45
N TYR A 354 -6.98 8.54 2.35
CA TYR A 354 -6.95 7.80 3.62
C TYR A 354 -8.08 8.21 4.56
N ALA A 355 -8.54 9.46 4.53
CA ALA A 355 -9.64 9.93 5.37
C ALA A 355 -10.98 9.28 4.99
N GLU A 356 -11.13 8.78 3.76
CA GLU A 356 -12.28 7.97 3.33
C GLU A 356 -12.26 6.56 4.00
N LEU A 357 -11.08 6.04 4.35
CA LEU A 357 -10.91 4.68 4.88
C LEU A 357 -10.71 4.65 6.40
N PHE A 358 -9.87 5.54 6.92
CA PHE A 358 -9.46 5.63 8.32
C PHE A 358 -10.07 6.85 9.00
N HIS A 359 -10.90 6.60 10.01
CA HIS A 359 -11.69 7.63 10.66
C HIS A 359 -11.08 8.03 12.00
N PHE A 360 -10.44 9.21 12.05
CA PHE A 360 -9.93 9.81 13.28
C PHE A 360 -10.74 11.05 13.69
N ALA A 361 -10.61 11.45 14.96
CA ALA A 361 -11.20 12.70 15.47
C ALA A 361 -10.61 13.94 14.80
N ARG A 362 -9.28 13.94 14.62
CA ARG A 362 -8.54 14.96 13.88
C ARG A 362 -7.60 14.24 12.90
N PHE A 363 -7.85 14.42 11.62
CA PHE A 363 -6.96 13.90 10.58
C PHE A 363 -6.74 14.98 9.53
N GLU A 364 -5.59 15.62 9.64
CA GLU A 364 -5.21 16.72 8.77
C GLU A 364 -3.82 16.44 8.23
N HIS A 365 -3.60 16.84 6.99
CA HIS A 365 -2.28 16.78 6.40
C HIS A 365 -1.34 17.71 7.16
N ARG A 366 -0.21 17.16 7.64
CA ARG A 366 0.83 17.92 8.30
C ARG A 366 2.16 17.69 7.60
N MET A 367 2.71 18.76 7.04
CA MET A 367 4.08 18.77 6.56
C MET A 367 5.01 19.20 7.70
N ASP A 368 5.60 18.21 8.39
CA ASP A 368 6.60 18.51 9.42
C ASP A 368 7.80 19.25 8.82
N THR A 369 8.23 20.32 9.49
CA THR A 369 9.38 21.12 9.02
C THR A 369 10.66 20.29 9.08
N GLY A 370 10.79 19.40 10.07
CA GLY A 370 11.90 18.45 10.17
C GLY A 370 11.96 17.51 8.97
N LEU A 371 10.82 16.97 8.54
CA LEU A 371 10.73 16.15 7.33
C LEU A 371 11.11 16.92 6.06
N ALA A 372 10.63 18.16 5.90
CA ALA A 372 11.00 19.02 4.78
C ALA A 372 12.52 19.32 4.74
N LEU A 373 13.11 19.59 5.91
CA LEU A 373 14.56 19.80 6.06
C LEU A 373 15.35 18.52 5.77
N LEU A 374 14.86 17.35 6.21
CA LEU A 374 15.48 16.06 5.90
C LEU A 374 15.46 15.79 4.40
N ALA A 375 14.30 15.96 3.75
CA ALA A 375 14.16 15.80 2.30
C ALA A 375 15.09 16.76 1.54
N GLY A 376 15.15 18.02 1.98
CA GLY A 376 16.07 19.03 1.44
C GLY A 376 17.53 18.64 1.62
N GLY A 377 17.91 18.18 2.82
CA GLY A 377 19.25 17.73 3.15
C GLY A 377 19.69 16.51 2.33
N VAL A 378 18.84 15.49 2.21
CA VAL A 378 19.11 14.28 1.41
C VAL A 378 19.21 14.61 -0.07
N THR A 379 18.30 15.44 -0.59
CA THR A 379 18.33 15.89 -1.99
C THR A 379 19.60 16.67 -2.29
N LEU A 380 19.96 17.59 -1.41
CA LEU A 380 21.17 18.40 -1.50
C LEU A 380 22.42 17.52 -1.44
N ALA A 381 22.53 16.64 -0.45
CA ALA A 381 23.66 15.73 -0.30
C ALA A 381 23.84 14.84 -1.54
N THR A 382 22.74 14.30 -2.07
CA THR A 382 22.75 13.46 -3.28
C THR A 382 23.20 14.25 -4.51
N ALA A 383 22.72 15.49 -4.69
CA ALA A 383 23.11 16.35 -5.78
C ALA A 383 24.59 16.78 -5.71
N VAL A 384 25.07 17.13 -4.52
CA VAL A 384 26.49 17.46 -4.28
C VAL A 384 27.35 16.23 -4.53
N ALA A 385 27.04 15.09 -3.93
CA ALA A 385 27.78 13.85 -4.14
C ALA A 385 27.84 13.44 -5.63
N GLY A 386 26.71 13.56 -6.34
CA GLY A 386 26.61 13.27 -7.77
C GLY A 386 27.51 14.16 -8.64
N THR A 387 27.67 15.43 -8.27
CA THR A 387 28.42 16.42 -9.08
C THR A 387 29.86 16.64 -8.63
N LEU A 388 30.21 16.26 -7.40
CA LEU A 388 31.52 16.53 -6.82
C LEU A 388 32.65 15.88 -7.63
N SER A 389 32.45 14.65 -8.08
CA SER A 389 33.44 13.93 -8.91
C SER A 389 33.76 14.68 -10.22
N ALA A 390 32.73 15.19 -10.91
CA ALA A 390 32.89 15.97 -12.14
C ALA A 390 33.63 17.29 -11.94
N ILE A 391 33.27 18.02 -10.88
CA ILE A 391 33.86 19.32 -10.56
C ILE A 391 35.34 19.12 -10.18
N LEU A 392 35.64 18.16 -9.30
CA LEU A 392 37.01 17.90 -8.85
C LEU A 392 37.92 17.39 -9.98
N ALA A 393 37.43 16.49 -10.84
CA ALA A 393 38.20 15.94 -11.94
C ALA A 393 38.72 17.02 -12.90
N THR A 394 37.97 18.12 -13.07
CA THR A 394 38.38 19.18 -13.99
C THR A 394 39.12 20.33 -13.30
N VAL A 395 38.72 20.68 -12.08
CA VAL A 395 39.37 21.76 -11.32
C VAL A 395 40.81 21.39 -10.91
N ARG A 396 41.18 20.12 -10.87
CA ARG A 396 42.55 19.68 -10.59
C ARG A 396 43.54 19.84 -11.76
N LEU A 397 43.06 20.09 -12.98
CA LEU A 397 43.94 20.25 -14.15
C LEU A 397 44.77 21.53 -14.07
N SER A 398 46.03 21.46 -14.49
CA SER A 398 46.90 22.64 -14.57
C SER A 398 46.41 23.61 -15.66
N PRO A 399 46.60 24.93 -15.51
CA PRO A 399 46.15 25.92 -16.52
C PRO A 399 46.72 25.63 -17.91
N ALA A 400 47.98 25.22 -18.00
CA ALA A 400 48.65 24.91 -19.26
C ALA A 400 48.06 23.68 -19.99
N GLU A 401 47.66 22.65 -19.25
CA GLU A 401 46.98 21.47 -19.82
C GLU A 401 45.53 21.75 -20.22
N ALA A 402 44.88 22.69 -19.52
CA ALA A 402 43.51 23.10 -19.80
C ALA A 402 43.40 23.99 -21.06
N MET A 403 44.46 24.70 -21.45
CA MET A 403 44.55 25.50 -22.69
C MET A 403 44.98 24.69 -23.91
N ARG A 404 45.46 23.45 -23.75
CA ARG A 404 45.74 22.59 -24.90
C ARG A 404 44.43 22.02 -25.48
N PRO A 405 44.25 22.03 -26.82
CA PRO A 405 43.15 21.35 -27.47
C PRO A 405 43.08 19.90 -27.01
N SER A 406 41.86 19.38 -26.79
CA SER A 406 41.70 17.97 -26.42
C SER A 406 42.34 17.10 -27.51
N ALA A 407 43.24 16.20 -27.09
CA ALA A 407 43.91 15.29 -28.02
C ALA A 407 42.85 14.46 -28.78
N PRO A 408 42.97 14.31 -30.11
CA PRO A 408 42.02 13.52 -30.90
C PRO A 408 41.97 12.08 -30.36
N GLY A 409 40.76 11.60 -30.06
CA GLY A 409 40.59 10.31 -29.38
C GLY A 409 41.05 9.13 -30.25
N ARG A 410 41.90 8.25 -29.71
CA ARG A 410 42.43 7.05 -30.40
C ARG A 410 41.30 6.07 -30.79
N TYR A 411 41.07 5.87 -32.08
CA TYR A 411 40.04 4.95 -32.62
C TYR A 411 40.56 3.50 -32.63
N ARG A 412 40.01 2.64 -31.76
CA ARG A 412 40.25 1.18 -31.76
C ARG A 412 39.12 0.43 -32.47
N ARG A 413 39.36 -0.83 -32.89
CA ARG A 413 38.32 -1.72 -33.45
C ARG A 413 37.21 -1.95 -32.42
N THR A 414 35.95 -1.91 -32.84
CA THR A 414 34.80 -2.11 -31.95
C THR A 414 34.65 -3.56 -31.49
N LEU A 415 33.89 -3.82 -30.43
CA LEU A 415 33.58 -5.20 -30.00
C LEU A 415 32.79 -5.94 -31.09
N ALA A 416 31.89 -5.26 -31.80
CA ALA A 416 31.18 -5.82 -32.96
C ALA A 416 32.13 -6.20 -34.12
N GLU A 417 33.17 -5.40 -34.37
CA GLU A 417 34.23 -5.73 -35.34
C GLU A 417 35.14 -6.87 -34.85
N ARG A 418 35.35 -7.02 -33.54
CA ARG A 418 36.09 -8.14 -32.94
C ARG A 418 35.31 -9.45 -32.95
N LEU A 419 33.98 -9.37 -32.84
CA LEU A 419 33.05 -10.50 -32.92
C LEU A 419 32.71 -10.90 -34.37
N GLY A 420 33.26 -10.22 -35.38
CA GLY A 420 33.14 -10.61 -36.79
C GLY A 420 31.82 -10.24 -37.46
N VAL A 421 31.04 -9.29 -36.92
CA VAL A 421 29.76 -8.86 -37.53
C VAL A 421 30.03 -8.07 -38.82
N ALA A 422 29.96 -8.74 -39.96
CA ALA A 422 30.04 -8.14 -41.29
C ALA A 422 28.66 -7.58 -41.75
N GLY A 423 28.65 -6.54 -42.57
CA GLY A 423 27.42 -5.99 -43.18
C GLY A 423 26.73 -4.83 -42.45
N LEU A 424 27.29 -4.32 -41.34
CA LEU A 424 26.75 -3.12 -40.67
C LEU A 424 26.90 -1.89 -41.56
N SER A 425 25.82 -1.10 -41.70
CA SER A 425 25.86 0.17 -42.43
C SER A 425 26.88 1.12 -41.81
N PRO A 426 27.52 2.01 -42.61
CA PRO A 426 28.51 2.96 -42.09
C PRO A 426 27.99 3.82 -40.92
N ALA A 427 26.72 4.24 -40.98
CA ALA A 427 26.06 4.99 -39.93
C ALA A 427 25.93 4.20 -38.62
N LEU A 428 25.49 2.93 -38.68
CA LEU A 428 25.33 2.09 -37.49
C LEU A 428 26.69 1.79 -36.84
N ARG A 429 27.72 1.58 -37.66
CA ARG A 429 29.10 1.35 -37.20
C ARG A 429 29.65 2.58 -36.46
N MET A 430 29.38 3.79 -36.95
CA MET A 430 29.75 5.02 -36.25
C MET A 430 29.05 5.16 -34.89
N ILE A 431 27.76 4.84 -34.81
CA ILE A 431 26.98 4.92 -33.56
C ILE A 431 27.53 3.94 -32.51
N LEU A 432 27.69 2.67 -32.86
CA LEU A 432 28.23 1.63 -31.96
C LEU A 432 29.63 1.99 -31.44
N ARG A 433 30.51 2.47 -32.34
CA ARG A 433 31.86 2.88 -31.98
C ARG A 433 31.88 4.08 -31.04
N ASN A 434 30.90 4.97 -31.13
CA ASN A 434 30.80 6.10 -30.20
C ASN A 434 30.34 5.67 -28.81
N MET A 435 29.35 4.77 -28.73
CA MET A 435 28.87 4.25 -27.46
C MET A 435 29.98 3.52 -26.69
N GLU A 436 30.76 2.68 -27.38
CA GLU A 436 31.90 1.96 -26.78
C GLU A 436 33.04 2.88 -26.31
N ARG A 437 33.17 4.08 -26.90
CA ARG A 437 34.19 5.07 -26.48
C ARG A 437 33.84 5.77 -25.18
N ARG A 438 32.54 5.91 -24.88
CA ARG A 438 32.06 6.63 -23.69
C ARG A 438 31.11 5.74 -22.88
N PRO A 439 31.58 4.58 -22.41
CA PRO A 439 30.73 3.54 -21.83
C PRO A 439 29.96 4.02 -20.61
N LEU A 440 30.59 4.84 -19.75
CA LEU A 440 29.92 5.41 -18.58
C LEU A 440 28.73 6.28 -18.96
N ARG A 441 28.87 7.16 -19.96
CA ARG A 441 27.78 8.05 -20.38
C ARG A 441 26.66 7.27 -21.04
N SER A 442 26.97 6.38 -21.97
CA SER A 442 25.97 5.55 -22.65
C SER A 442 25.26 4.64 -21.65
N GLY A 443 26.00 3.98 -20.77
CA GLY A 443 25.46 3.10 -19.72
C GLY A 443 24.54 3.84 -18.75
N LEU A 444 24.92 5.03 -18.29
CA LEU A 444 24.07 5.80 -17.39
C LEU A 444 22.82 6.39 -18.10
N SER A 445 22.91 6.76 -19.37
CA SER A 445 21.72 7.16 -20.15
C SER A 445 20.76 5.97 -20.35
N ILE A 446 21.30 4.79 -20.65
CA ILE A 446 20.52 3.55 -20.74
C ILE A 446 19.89 3.25 -19.38
N GLY A 447 20.64 3.36 -18.29
CA GLY A 447 20.18 3.17 -16.92
C GLY A 447 19.08 4.14 -16.50
N GLY A 448 19.19 5.43 -16.86
CA GLY A 448 18.15 6.43 -16.58
C GLY A 448 16.84 6.16 -17.31
N VAL A 449 16.90 5.73 -18.57
CA VAL A 449 15.71 5.31 -19.34
C VAL A 449 15.15 3.99 -18.79
N ALA A 450 16.01 3.04 -18.45
CA ALA A 450 15.63 1.77 -17.84
C ALA A 450 14.94 1.98 -16.47
N ALA A 451 15.41 2.93 -15.67
CA ALA A 451 14.78 3.32 -14.41
C ALA A 451 13.38 3.91 -14.63
N ALA A 452 13.17 4.72 -15.67
CA ALA A 452 11.84 5.20 -16.03
C ALA A 452 10.90 4.02 -16.37
N VAL A 453 11.35 3.08 -17.21
CA VAL A 453 10.57 1.86 -17.53
C VAL A 453 10.25 1.07 -16.25
N ALA A 454 11.24 0.86 -15.38
CA ALA A 454 11.07 0.13 -14.14
C ALA A 454 10.03 0.77 -13.20
N ILE A 455 10.03 2.12 -13.10
CA ILE A 455 9.03 2.87 -12.32
C ILE A 455 7.63 2.73 -12.92
N VAL A 456 7.47 2.77 -14.26
CA VAL A 456 6.14 2.55 -14.87
C VAL A 456 5.64 1.13 -14.62
N VAL A 457 6.51 0.13 -14.77
CA VAL A 457 6.19 -1.27 -14.45
C VAL A 457 5.74 -1.40 -12.99
N MET A 458 6.49 -0.80 -12.07
CA MET A 458 6.17 -0.80 -10.65
C MET A 458 4.83 -0.12 -10.33
N GLY A 459 4.60 1.08 -10.89
CA GLY A 459 3.36 1.82 -10.62
C GLY A 459 2.11 1.14 -11.17
N ASN A 460 2.25 0.33 -12.22
CA ASN A 460 1.14 -0.40 -12.83
C ASN A 460 1.04 -1.86 -12.34
N PHE A 461 2.03 -2.37 -11.61
CA PHE A 461 2.02 -3.71 -11.04
C PHE A 461 0.82 -3.94 -10.11
N PHE A 462 0.48 -2.98 -9.24
CA PHE A 462 -0.67 -3.11 -8.33
C PHE A 462 -1.99 -3.35 -9.06
N ARG A 463 -2.16 -2.79 -10.27
CA ARG A 463 -3.34 -3.05 -11.11
C ARG A 463 -3.40 -4.52 -11.55
N ASP A 464 -2.27 -5.07 -12.00
CA ASP A 464 -2.21 -6.48 -12.41
C ASP A 464 -2.37 -7.41 -11.21
N ALA A 465 -1.75 -7.09 -10.07
CA ALA A 465 -1.83 -7.87 -8.84
C ALA A 465 -3.28 -7.95 -8.33
N ILE A 466 -4.01 -6.83 -8.30
CA ILE A 466 -5.43 -6.81 -7.91
C ILE A 466 -6.30 -7.59 -8.89
N GLU A 467 -6.02 -7.53 -10.21
CA GLU A 467 -6.78 -8.35 -11.15
C GLU A 467 -6.58 -9.84 -10.88
N VAL A 468 -5.36 -10.28 -10.55
CA VAL A 468 -5.11 -11.67 -10.13
C VAL A 468 -5.82 -11.98 -8.81
N VAL A 469 -5.80 -11.09 -7.82
CA VAL A 469 -6.55 -11.27 -6.56
C VAL A 469 -8.04 -11.44 -6.85
N VAL A 470 -8.60 -10.59 -7.71
CA VAL A 470 -10.01 -10.61 -8.08
C VAL A 470 -10.36 -11.88 -8.84
N ASP A 471 -9.59 -12.25 -9.86
CA ASP A 471 -9.82 -13.46 -10.66
C ASP A 471 -9.70 -14.72 -9.77
N THR A 472 -8.65 -14.84 -8.98
CA THR A 472 -8.44 -16.02 -8.12
C THR A 472 -9.49 -16.11 -7.02
N THR A 473 -9.77 -15.00 -6.32
CA THR A 473 -10.70 -15.01 -5.17
C THR A 473 -12.16 -15.07 -5.62
N PHE A 474 -12.58 -14.19 -6.53
CA PHE A 474 -13.99 -14.06 -6.92
C PHE A 474 -14.37 -14.89 -8.15
N VAL A 475 -13.45 -15.37 -8.99
CA VAL A 475 -13.83 -16.21 -10.15
C VAL A 475 -13.50 -17.67 -9.89
N LEU A 476 -12.30 -17.96 -9.41
CA LEU A 476 -11.86 -19.35 -9.24
C LEU A 476 -12.27 -19.94 -7.89
N SER A 477 -12.05 -19.23 -6.78
CA SER A 477 -12.32 -19.70 -5.42
C SER A 477 -13.80 -19.58 -5.05
N MET A 478 -14.35 -18.36 -5.02
CA MET A 478 -15.75 -18.10 -4.66
C MET A 478 -16.67 -18.24 -5.88
N ARG A 479 -17.10 -19.44 -6.21
CA ARG A 479 -18.09 -19.70 -7.27
C ARG A 479 -19.55 -19.54 -6.81
N SER A 480 -19.78 -19.48 -5.51
CA SER A 480 -21.07 -19.11 -4.91
C SER A 480 -21.48 -17.67 -5.19
N ASP A 481 -22.78 -17.39 -5.23
CA ASP A 481 -23.33 -16.04 -5.36
C ASP A 481 -23.57 -15.41 -3.98
N VAL A 482 -24.06 -16.20 -3.03
CA VAL A 482 -24.38 -15.74 -1.67
C VAL A 482 -23.80 -16.68 -0.62
N SER A 483 -23.26 -16.10 0.46
CA SER A 483 -22.83 -16.83 1.65
C SER A 483 -23.73 -16.46 2.83
N VAL A 484 -24.25 -17.44 3.57
CA VAL A 484 -25.10 -17.25 4.75
C VAL A 484 -24.37 -17.80 5.96
N TRP A 485 -24.28 -17.05 7.05
CA TRP A 485 -23.73 -17.55 8.32
C TRP A 485 -24.79 -17.56 9.40
N LEU A 486 -24.59 -18.46 10.36
CA LEU A 486 -25.45 -18.63 11.51
C LEU A 486 -24.86 -17.94 12.73
N THR A 487 -25.72 -17.51 13.64
CA THR A 487 -25.30 -16.93 14.93
C THR A 487 -24.61 -17.96 15.81
N GLU A 488 -25.08 -19.21 15.76
CA GLU A 488 -24.55 -20.34 16.52
C GLU A 488 -24.44 -21.56 15.59
N PRO A 489 -23.49 -22.48 15.86
CA PRO A 489 -23.44 -23.75 15.16
C PRO A 489 -24.79 -24.48 15.28
N ALA A 490 -25.35 -24.91 14.15
CA ALA A 490 -26.63 -25.59 14.12
C ALA A 490 -26.56 -26.88 13.33
N ASP A 491 -27.51 -27.75 13.57
CA ASP A 491 -27.71 -28.97 12.80
C ASP A 491 -27.87 -28.65 11.31
N ASN A 492 -27.25 -29.48 10.48
CA ASN A 492 -27.20 -29.29 9.04
C ASN A 492 -28.58 -29.39 8.36
N GLY A 493 -29.66 -29.76 9.07
CA GLY A 493 -31.03 -29.67 8.57
C GLY A 493 -31.44 -28.26 8.08
N ILE A 494 -30.76 -27.20 8.51
CA ILE A 494 -30.95 -25.83 7.96
C ILE A 494 -30.61 -25.77 6.47
N ALA A 495 -29.68 -26.59 5.98
CA ALA A 495 -29.36 -26.69 4.56
C ALA A 495 -30.61 -27.00 3.71
N LEU A 496 -31.50 -27.87 4.20
CA LEU A 496 -32.75 -28.22 3.52
C LEU A 496 -33.76 -27.06 3.51
N GLN A 497 -33.73 -26.20 4.54
CA GLN A 497 -34.58 -25.01 4.59
C GLN A 497 -34.07 -23.95 3.59
N LEU A 498 -32.75 -23.74 3.54
CA LEU A 498 -32.11 -22.83 2.60
C LEU A 498 -32.28 -23.30 1.16
N ALA A 499 -32.16 -24.60 0.88
CA ALA A 499 -32.36 -25.17 -0.44
C ALA A 499 -33.78 -24.98 -0.99
N ARG A 500 -34.78 -24.74 -0.13
CA ARG A 500 -36.17 -24.44 -0.52
C ARG A 500 -36.42 -22.96 -0.81
N LEU A 501 -35.46 -22.09 -0.54
CA LEU A 501 -35.61 -20.66 -0.80
C LEU A 501 -35.59 -20.37 -2.30
N PRO A 502 -36.20 -19.24 -2.73
CA PRO A 502 -36.32 -18.92 -4.15
C PRO A 502 -34.96 -18.85 -4.85
N GLY A 503 -34.84 -19.58 -5.96
CA GLY A 503 -33.69 -19.50 -6.87
C GLY A 503 -32.44 -20.25 -6.42
N VAL A 504 -32.46 -21.07 -5.38
CA VAL A 504 -31.27 -21.86 -4.99
C VAL A 504 -31.05 -23.02 -5.97
N LEU A 505 -29.86 -23.08 -6.57
CA LEU A 505 -29.45 -24.14 -7.50
C LEU A 505 -28.58 -25.20 -6.82
N ALA A 506 -27.64 -24.76 -5.98
CA ALA A 506 -26.74 -25.61 -5.22
C ALA A 506 -26.37 -24.94 -3.89
N LEU A 507 -26.02 -25.75 -2.90
CA LEU A 507 -25.61 -25.31 -1.57
C LEU A 507 -24.51 -26.23 -1.03
N GLU A 508 -23.53 -25.62 -0.37
CA GLU A 508 -22.51 -26.31 0.42
C GLU A 508 -22.52 -25.81 1.86
N SER A 509 -22.30 -26.71 2.80
CA SER A 509 -22.30 -26.42 4.24
C SER A 509 -20.88 -26.31 4.74
N LEU A 510 -20.62 -25.28 5.54
CA LEU A 510 -19.31 -24.92 6.06
C LEU A 510 -19.30 -24.94 7.60
N ARG A 511 -18.13 -25.24 8.17
CA ARG A 511 -17.90 -25.15 9.63
C ARG A 511 -16.66 -24.33 9.92
N ASP A 512 -16.83 -23.10 10.35
CA ASP A 512 -15.74 -22.23 10.80
C ASP A 512 -15.56 -22.37 12.31
N VAL A 513 -14.33 -22.59 12.75
CA VAL A 513 -13.99 -22.80 14.17
C VAL A 513 -12.77 -21.94 14.53
N PRO A 514 -12.87 -21.02 15.49
CA PRO A 514 -11.71 -20.29 16.00
C PRO A 514 -10.82 -21.23 16.81
N VAL A 515 -9.56 -21.35 16.42
CA VAL A 515 -8.57 -22.18 17.10
C VAL A 515 -7.26 -21.44 17.31
N THR A 516 -6.50 -21.85 18.33
CA THR A 516 -5.10 -21.51 18.47
C THR A 516 -4.28 -22.71 18.04
N LEU A 517 -3.46 -22.55 17.00
CA LEU A 517 -2.48 -23.54 16.58
C LEU A 517 -1.18 -23.32 17.35
N VAL A 518 -0.68 -24.38 17.99
CA VAL A 518 0.51 -24.34 18.85
C VAL A 518 1.54 -25.35 18.36
N ASN A 519 2.76 -24.86 18.12
CA ASN A 519 3.94 -25.67 17.85
C ASN A 519 5.11 -25.20 18.74
N GLY A 520 5.36 -25.94 19.83
CA GLY A 520 6.35 -25.54 20.83
C GLY A 520 5.99 -24.22 21.50
N HIS A 521 6.84 -23.20 21.33
CA HIS A 521 6.63 -21.84 21.84
C HIS A 521 5.89 -20.93 20.85
N LEU A 522 5.71 -21.37 19.61
CA LEU A 522 5.01 -20.62 18.57
C LEU A 522 3.52 -20.89 18.67
N ARG A 523 2.72 -19.83 18.76
CA ARG A 523 1.26 -19.88 18.82
C ARG A 523 0.68 -18.92 17.80
N GLN A 524 -0.33 -19.36 17.05
CA GLN A 524 -1.03 -18.50 16.11
C GLN A 524 -2.53 -18.81 16.14
N ARG A 525 -3.33 -17.77 16.35
CA ARG A 525 -4.80 -17.87 16.27
C ARG A 525 -5.25 -17.74 14.83
N VAL A 526 -6.08 -18.68 14.40
CA VAL A 526 -6.65 -18.74 13.04
C VAL A 526 -8.08 -19.26 13.10
N MET A 527 -8.81 -19.11 12.00
CA MET A 527 -10.06 -19.83 11.78
C MET A 527 -9.74 -21.11 11.01
N VAL A 528 -10.09 -22.27 11.56
CA VAL A 528 -10.10 -23.52 10.79
C VAL A 528 -11.46 -23.62 10.12
N ARG A 529 -11.46 -23.63 8.78
CA ARG A 529 -12.66 -23.81 7.97
C ARG A 529 -12.79 -25.28 7.53
N GLY A 530 -13.88 -25.88 7.97
CA GLY A 530 -14.36 -27.19 7.56
C GLY A 530 -15.16 -27.11 6.27
N GLU A 531 -14.62 -27.68 5.21
CA GLU A 531 -15.20 -27.73 3.86
C GLU A 531 -15.75 -29.14 3.55
N PRO A 532 -16.76 -29.30 2.69
CA PRO A 532 -17.15 -30.62 2.19
C PRO A 532 -15.98 -31.30 1.46
N GLU A 533 -16.01 -32.64 1.38
CA GLU A 533 -14.94 -33.43 0.75
C GLU A 533 -14.69 -33.04 -0.72
N ARG A 534 -15.74 -32.56 -1.39
CA ARG A 534 -15.67 -31.97 -2.73
C ARG A 534 -16.39 -30.63 -2.73
N SER A 535 -15.65 -29.55 -2.52
CA SER A 535 -16.18 -28.20 -2.69
C SER A 535 -16.11 -27.76 -4.16
N GLU A 536 -17.26 -27.38 -4.70
CA GLU A 536 -17.43 -26.82 -6.04
C GLU A 536 -17.79 -25.33 -5.99
N LEU A 537 -18.52 -24.88 -4.97
CA LEU A 537 -18.97 -23.50 -4.78
C LEU A 537 -17.95 -22.64 -4.06
N PHE A 538 -17.19 -23.20 -3.12
CA PHE A 538 -16.04 -22.54 -2.51
C PHE A 538 -14.78 -23.40 -2.64
N ARG A 539 -13.90 -23.05 -3.58
CA ARG A 539 -12.68 -23.82 -3.84
C ARG A 539 -11.47 -23.18 -3.17
N ILE A 540 -10.64 -24.00 -2.56
CA ILE A 540 -9.32 -23.58 -2.06
C ILE A 540 -8.39 -23.56 -3.27
N VAL A 541 -8.00 -22.38 -3.74
CA VAL A 541 -7.22 -22.20 -4.96
C VAL A 541 -5.95 -21.43 -4.63
N ASP A 542 -4.80 -21.97 -5.05
CA ASP A 542 -3.52 -21.30 -4.88
C ASP A 542 -3.35 -20.12 -5.85
N VAL A 543 -2.32 -19.30 -5.64
CA VAL A 543 -1.99 -18.17 -6.53
C VAL A 543 -1.70 -18.57 -7.98
N ASP A 544 -1.42 -19.84 -8.27
CA ASP A 544 -1.19 -20.34 -9.64
C ASP A 544 -2.48 -20.87 -10.27
N GLY A 545 -3.62 -20.80 -9.57
CA GLY A 545 -4.92 -21.29 -10.05
C GLY A 545 -5.13 -22.79 -9.82
N ARG A 546 -4.26 -23.47 -9.06
CA ARG A 546 -4.41 -24.90 -8.75
C ARG A 546 -5.31 -25.07 -7.53
N GLN A 547 -6.28 -25.97 -7.65
CA GLN A 547 -7.15 -26.31 -6.53
C GLN A 547 -6.43 -27.25 -5.55
N ALA A 548 -6.44 -26.88 -4.28
CA ALA A 548 -6.05 -27.75 -3.18
C ALA A 548 -7.32 -28.36 -2.55
N MET A 549 -7.23 -29.59 -2.07
CA MET A 549 -8.31 -30.25 -1.34
C MET A 549 -7.74 -30.82 -0.03
N PRO A 550 -8.41 -30.63 1.11
CA PRO A 550 -8.01 -31.31 2.35
C PRO A 550 -8.26 -32.82 2.21
N HIS A 551 -7.24 -33.66 2.37
CA HIS A 551 -7.39 -35.11 2.31
C HIS A 551 -7.57 -35.71 3.71
N GLY A 552 -8.60 -36.55 3.87
CA GLY A 552 -8.84 -37.29 5.12
C GLY A 552 -9.06 -36.39 6.33
N ASP A 553 -8.28 -36.62 7.39
CA ASP A 553 -8.40 -35.95 8.69
C ASP A 553 -7.26 -34.93 8.96
N GLY A 554 -6.51 -34.52 7.93
CA GLY A 554 -5.39 -33.59 8.06
C GLY A 554 -5.74 -32.11 7.86
N LEU A 555 -4.86 -31.22 8.32
CA LEU A 555 -4.96 -29.77 8.14
C LEU A 555 -4.21 -29.32 6.89
N LEU A 556 -4.89 -28.58 6.02
CA LEU A 556 -4.28 -27.81 4.95
C LEU A 556 -4.05 -26.38 5.46
N LEU A 557 -2.80 -25.93 5.50
CA LEU A 557 -2.45 -24.60 6.04
C LEU A 557 -2.04 -23.66 4.91
N THR A 558 -2.13 -22.35 5.10
CA THR A 558 -1.39 -21.45 4.21
C THR A 558 0.12 -21.60 4.41
N ASP A 559 0.90 -21.41 3.35
CA ASP A 559 2.37 -21.43 3.40
C ASP A 559 2.93 -20.48 4.47
N ARG A 560 2.40 -19.26 4.55
CA ARG A 560 2.78 -18.27 5.56
C ARG A 560 2.45 -18.71 6.99
N LEU A 561 1.32 -19.41 7.20
CA LEU A 561 0.94 -19.92 8.51
C LEU A 561 1.86 -21.08 8.93
N ALA A 562 2.19 -21.97 7.99
CA ALA A 562 3.15 -23.04 8.20
C ALA A 562 4.54 -22.48 8.54
N ASP A 563 5.05 -21.51 7.76
CA ASP A 563 6.33 -20.82 8.01
C ASP A 563 6.34 -20.14 9.39
N LYS A 564 5.26 -19.43 9.75
CA LYS A 564 5.14 -18.71 11.02
C LYS A 564 5.14 -19.64 12.23
N LEU A 565 4.58 -20.85 12.08
CA LEU A 565 4.59 -21.88 13.12
C LEU A 565 5.79 -22.84 13.01
N GLY A 566 6.66 -22.69 12.00
CA GLY A 566 7.78 -23.59 11.74
C GLY A 566 7.36 -25.02 11.41
N LEU A 567 6.21 -25.20 10.76
CA LEU A 567 5.62 -26.50 10.40
C LEU A 567 5.96 -26.88 8.96
N ARG A 568 6.15 -28.18 8.72
CA ARG A 568 6.28 -28.79 7.39
C ARG A 568 5.16 -29.81 7.17
N VAL A 569 4.94 -30.16 5.90
CA VAL A 569 4.00 -31.23 5.54
C VAL A 569 4.43 -32.54 6.20
N GLY A 570 3.50 -33.21 6.88
CA GLY A 570 3.74 -34.40 7.70
C GLY A 570 3.94 -34.13 9.19
N ASP A 571 4.21 -32.89 9.60
CA ASP A 571 4.33 -32.52 11.01
C ASP A 571 2.97 -32.58 11.72
N ARG A 572 2.99 -32.55 13.05
CA ARG A 572 1.78 -32.52 13.89
C ARG A 572 1.68 -31.20 14.63
N VAL A 573 0.51 -30.57 14.59
CA VAL A 573 0.22 -29.30 15.27
C VAL A 573 -0.83 -29.52 16.36
N ARG A 574 -0.63 -28.89 17.52
CA ARG A 574 -1.63 -28.88 18.60
C ARG A 574 -2.68 -27.82 18.27
N VAL A 575 -3.94 -28.22 18.30
CA VAL A 575 -5.11 -27.39 18.03
C VAL A 575 -5.84 -27.17 19.34
N GLU A 576 -5.96 -25.91 19.76
CA GLU A 576 -6.69 -25.50 20.97
C GLU A 576 -7.94 -24.73 20.57
N VAL A 577 -9.09 -25.38 20.70
CA VAL A 577 -10.39 -24.83 20.30
C VAL A 577 -10.80 -23.71 21.24
N GLN A 578 -11.19 -22.56 20.67
CA GLN A 578 -11.54 -21.35 21.43
C GLN A 578 -13.07 -21.17 21.59
N GLU A 579 -13.86 -22.14 21.13
CA GLU A 579 -15.32 -22.15 21.26
C GLU A 579 -15.85 -23.43 21.90
N GLY A 580 -17.12 -23.40 22.31
CA GLY A 580 -17.79 -24.60 22.82
C GLY A 580 -17.08 -25.25 24.02
N ARG A 581 -16.82 -26.56 23.90
CA ARG A 581 -15.93 -27.29 24.80
C ARG A 581 -14.51 -26.97 24.32
N MET A 582 -13.72 -26.26 25.12
CA MET A 582 -12.33 -25.88 24.82
C MET A 582 -11.41 -27.11 24.74
N LEU A 583 -11.62 -27.92 23.70
CA LEU A 583 -10.90 -29.16 23.46
C LEU A 583 -9.52 -28.85 22.92
N THR A 584 -8.56 -29.66 23.34
CA THR A 584 -7.20 -29.66 22.80
C THR A 584 -6.93 -31.01 22.18
N PHE A 585 -6.49 -31.02 20.92
CA PHE A 585 -6.11 -32.24 20.20
C PHE A 585 -4.99 -31.95 19.20
N THR A 586 -4.45 -32.98 18.57
CA THR A 586 -3.30 -32.85 17.67
C THR A 586 -3.66 -33.38 16.29
N LEU A 587 -3.51 -32.54 15.26
CA LEU A 587 -3.77 -32.91 13.86
C LEU A 587 -2.46 -32.94 13.03
N PRO A 588 -2.36 -33.83 12.03
CA PRO A 588 -1.27 -33.79 11.06
C PRO A 588 -1.47 -32.65 10.04
N VAL A 589 -0.37 -32.10 9.55
CA VAL A 589 -0.36 -31.13 8.43
C VAL A 589 -0.30 -31.91 7.12
N ASP A 590 -1.39 -31.87 6.35
CA ASP A 590 -1.56 -32.61 5.10
C ASP A 590 -0.91 -31.90 3.91
N GLY A 591 -0.92 -30.57 3.93
CA GLY A 591 -0.37 -29.77 2.85
C GLY A 591 -0.30 -28.29 3.18
N THR A 592 0.30 -27.54 2.26
CA THR A 592 0.31 -26.07 2.29
C THR A 592 -0.23 -25.49 1.00
N VAL A 593 -1.06 -24.45 1.10
CA VAL A 593 -1.58 -23.69 -0.04
C VAL A 593 -1.03 -22.25 -0.03
N ARG A 594 -0.71 -21.71 -1.21
CA ARG A 594 -0.26 -20.32 -1.34
C ARG A 594 -1.45 -19.41 -1.58
N GLU A 595 -1.92 -18.72 -0.54
CA GLU A 595 -3.08 -17.81 -0.60
C GLU A 595 -2.74 -16.37 -0.25
N MET A 596 -3.31 -15.46 -1.03
CA MET A 596 -2.99 -14.03 -1.09
C MET A 596 -3.48 -13.24 0.13
N MET A 597 -4.44 -13.80 0.87
CA MET A 597 -5.16 -13.13 1.95
C MET A 597 -5.26 -14.04 3.18
N GLY A 598 -4.92 -13.50 4.35
CA GLY A 598 -5.12 -14.15 5.64
C GLY A 598 -4.19 -15.33 5.94
N LEU A 599 -4.17 -15.72 7.22
CA LEU A 599 -3.55 -16.96 7.69
C LEU A 599 -4.67 -17.99 7.87
N ASN A 600 -4.93 -18.77 6.82
CA ASN A 600 -6.07 -19.70 6.78
C ASN A 600 -5.63 -21.13 7.08
N ALA A 601 -6.54 -21.90 7.67
CA ALA A 601 -6.40 -23.33 7.88
C ALA A 601 -7.70 -24.01 7.43
N TYR A 602 -7.58 -25.11 6.69
CA TYR A 602 -8.71 -25.83 6.13
C TYR A 602 -8.66 -27.32 6.51
N MET A 603 -9.83 -27.92 6.64
CA MET A 603 -9.99 -29.34 6.94
C MET A 603 -11.28 -29.86 6.30
N ASN A 604 -11.41 -31.17 6.15
CA ASN A 604 -12.72 -31.76 5.85
C ASN A 604 -13.70 -31.50 7.00
N ARG A 605 -14.91 -31.01 6.70
CA ARG A 605 -15.96 -30.64 7.65
C ARG A 605 -16.38 -31.81 8.55
N ALA A 606 -16.57 -33.00 7.97
CA ALA A 606 -16.96 -34.18 8.73
C ALA A 606 -15.83 -34.62 9.68
N ALA A 607 -14.58 -34.51 9.25
CA ALA A 607 -13.42 -34.77 10.09
C ALA A 607 -13.30 -33.74 11.25
N LEU A 608 -13.53 -32.46 10.96
CA LEU A 608 -13.51 -31.38 11.95
C LEU A 608 -14.59 -31.58 13.02
N ASN A 609 -15.84 -31.85 12.61
CA ASN A 609 -16.94 -32.14 13.53
C ASN A 609 -16.64 -33.38 14.40
N ARG A 610 -16.05 -34.43 13.81
CA ARG A 610 -15.63 -35.63 14.55
C ARG A 610 -14.53 -35.32 15.58
N ALA A 611 -13.55 -34.48 15.23
CA ALA A 611 -12.49 -34.05 16.14
C ALA A 611 -13.05 -33.23 17.32
N LEU A 612 -14.07 -32.40 17.06
CA LEU A 612 -14.79 -31.63 18.08
C LEU A 612 -15.79 -32.47 18.90
N ARG A 613 -16.04 -33.72 18.50
CA ARG A 613 -17.08 -34.59 19.08
C ARG A 613 -18.48 -33.96 18.98
N GLU A 614 -18.72 -33.26 17.89
CA GLU A 614 -20.00 -32.66 17.51
C GLU A 614 -20.70 -33.52 16.45
N GLY A 615 -22.02 -33.35 16.30
CA GLY A 615 -22.80 -34.00 15.24
C GLY A 615 -22.56 -33.37 13.87
N ASP A 616 -23.47 -33.59 12.92
CA ASP A 616 -23.43 -32.92 11.62
C ASP A 616 -23.87 -31.45 11.77
N VAL A 617 -22.93 -30.61 12.21
CA VAL A 617 -23.17 -29.17 12.42
C VAL A 617 -22.50 -28.31 11.35
N ALA A 618 -23.09 -27.16 11.10
CA ALA A 618 -22.59 -26.12 10.21
C ALA A 618 -22.74 -24.75 10.88
N THR A 619 -21.83 -23.83 10.54
CA THR A 619 -21.91 -22.40 10.94
C THR A 619 -22.17 -21.50 9.74
N GLY A 620 -22.01 -22.00 8.53
CA GLY A 620 -22.24 -21.24 7.31
C GLY A 620 -22.64 -22.11 6.14
N PHE A 621 -23.16 -21.45 5.11
CA PHE A 621 -23.60 -22.04 3.87
C PHE A 621 -23.17 -21.14 2.72
N VAL A 622 -22.67 -21.73 1.64
CA VAL A 622 -22.42 -21.02 0.38
C VAL A 622 -23.39 -21.55 -0.66
N LEU A 623 -24.03 -20.64 -1.40
CA LEU A 623 -25.13 -20.96 -2.30
C LEU A 623 -24.87 -20.42 -3.70
N ALA A 624 -25.20 -21.22 -4.72
CA ALA A 624 -25.36 -20.77 -6.10
C ALA A 624 -26.84 -20.48 -6.34
N LEU A 625 -27.11 -19.32 -6.95
CA LEU A 625 -28.45 -18.83 -7.19
C LEU A 625 -28.74 -18.73 -8.70
N GLU A 626 -30.02 -18.82 -9.05
CA GLU A 626 -30.51 -18.49 -10.39
C GLU A 626 -30.30 -16.99 -10.64
N ARG A 627 -29.89 -16.64 -11.86
CA ARG A 627 -29.64 -15.24 -12.25
C ARG A 627 -30.89 -14.37 -11.99
N GLY A 628 -30.70 -13.27 -11.27
CA GLY A 628 -31.79 -12.33 -10.93
C GLY A 628 -32.65 -12.74 -9.73
N SER A 629 -32.37 -13.88 -9.07
CA SER A 629 -33.07 -14.29 -7.85
C SER A 629 -32.45 -13.75 -6.55
N GLU A 630 -31.24 -13.17 -6.63
CA GLU A 630 -30.43 -12.74 -5.48
C GLU A 630 -31.18 -11.82 -4.51
N THR A 631 -31.82 -10.75 -4.98
CA THR A 631 -32.57 -9.82 -4.10
C THR A 631 -33.71 -10.53 -3.38
N ARG A 632 -34.44 -11.43 -4.06
CA ARG A 632 -35.53 -12.21 -3.45
C ARG A 632 -34.99 -13.19 -2.42
N PHE A 633 -33.84 -13.82 -2.69
CA PHE A 633 -33.17 -14.72 -1.75
C PHE A 633 -32.68 -13.97 -0.50
N LEU A 634 -32.03 -12.81 -0.68
CA LEU A 634 -31.57 -11.95 0.42
C LEU A 634 -32.75 -11.45 1.26
N GLN A 635 -33.90 -11.14 0.63
CA GLN A 635 -35.14 -10.81 1.33
C GLN A 635 -35.72 -12.00 2.11
N ALA A 636 -35.73 -13.19 1.53
CA ALA A 636 -36.24 -14.39 2.18
C ALA A 636 -35.38 -14.83 3.37
N THR A 637 -34.05 -14.70 3.26
CA THR A 637 -33.12 -14.93 4.37
C THR A 637 -33.24 -13.90 5.50
N GLN A 638 -33.98 -12.79 5.30
CA GLN A 638 -34.32 -11.89 6.40
C GLN A 638 -35.27 -12.49 7.42
N GLY A 639 -36.14 -13.41 7.00
CA GLY A 639 -37.11 -14.07 7.86
C GLY A 639 -36.54 -15.26 8.65
N LEU A 640 -35.27 -15.64 8.46
CA LEU A 640 -34.67 -16.80 9.12
C LEU A 640 -34.08 -16.41 10.49
N PRO A 641 -34.65 -16.89 11.62
CA PRO A 641 -34.22 -16.44 12.95
C PRO A 641 -32.79 -16.83 13.33
N ARG A 642 -32.25 -17.91 12.74
CA ARG A 642 -30.90 -18.42 13.03
C ARG A 642 -29.81 -17.90 12.09
N ALA A 643 -30.19 -17.23 11.00
CA ALA A 643 -29.24 -16.64 10.07
C ALA A 643 -28.77 -15.28 10.62
N ALA A 644 -27.49 -15.22 11.00
CA ALA A 644 -26.87 -13.97 11.45
C ALA A 644 -26.73 -12.96 10.31
N GLY A 645 -26.59 -13.45 9.07
CA GLY A 645 -26.72 -12.65 7.87
C GLY A 645 -26.40 -13.43 6.60
N ALA A 646 -26.49 -12.74 5.47
CA ALA A 646 -26.08 -13.23 4.16
C ALA A 646 -25.08 -12.24 3.54
N PHE A 647 -24.25 -12.61 2.58
CA PHE A 647 -23.39 -11.67 1.85
C PHE A 647 -23.47 -11.98 0.37
N SER A 648 -23.66 -10.92 -0.41
CA SER A 648 -23.57 -10.98 -1.87
C SER A 648 -22.12 -10.87 -2.30
N LYS A 649 -21.65 -11.86 -3.06
CA LYS A 649 -20.37 -11.78 -3.76
C LYS A 649 -20.33 -10.58 -4.72
N ALA A 650 -21.44 -10.30 -5.41
CA ALA A 650 -21.53 -9.20 -6.35
C ALA A 650 -21.40 -7.83 -5.66
N ALA A 651 -22.01 -7.66 -4.48
CA ALA A 651 -21.86 -6.45 -3.68
C ALA A 651 -20.41 -6.26 -3.20
N MET A 652 -19.79 -7.33 -2.71
CA MET A 652 -18.40 -7.32 -2.26
C MET A 652 -17.43 -6.95 -3.40
N LEU A 653 -17.61 -7.54 -4.58
CA LEU A 653 -16.80 -7.23 -5.75
C LEU A 653 -16.97 -5.77 -6.20
N ARG A 654 -18.20 -5.24 -6.20
CA ARG A 654 -18.46 -3.82 -6.53
C ARG A 654 -17.78 -2.88 -5.55
N ASN A 655 -17.92 -3.12 -4.24
CA ASN A 655 -17.30 -2.30 -3.21
C ASN A 655 -15.76 -2.31 -3.32
N MET A 656 -15.16 -3.49 -3.57
CA MET A 656 -13.72 -3.60 -3.81
C MET A 656 -13.27 -2.85 -5.06
N GLN A 657 -14.00 -2.98 -6.17
CA GLN A 657 -13.66 -2.31 -7.44
C GLN A 657 -13.76 -0.79 -7.34
N GLU A 658 -14.80 -0.26 -6.69
CA GLU A 658 -15.01 1.19 -6.56
C GLU A 658 -13.89 1.86 -5.75
N LEU A 659 -13.55 1.29 -4.59
CA LEU A 659 -12.52 1.84 -3.69
C LEU A 659 -11.09 1.60 -4.20
N THR A 660 -10.79 0.35 -4.58
CA THR A 660 -9.41 -0.06 -4.90
C THR A 660 -8.99 0.41 -6.29
N ALA A 661 -9.87 0.35 -7.30
CA ALA A 661 -9.49 0.74 -8.66
C ALA A 661 -9.22 2.23 -8.79
N ARG A 662 -9.97 3.08 -8.07
CA ARG A 662 -9.76 4.54 -8.04
C ARG A 662 -8.39 4.88 -7.46
N ASN A 663 -8.06 4.33 -6.30
CA ASN A 663 -6.78 4.59 -5.62
C ASN A 663 -5.58 4.12 -6.47
N ILE A 664 -5.67 2.92 -7.05
CA ILE A 664 -4.62 2.38 -7.93
C ILE A 664 -4.49 3.21 -9.20
N LEU A 665 -5.60 3.65 -9.81
CA LEU A 665 -5.54 4.50 -11.00
C LEU A 665 -4.79 5.80 -10.69
N ILE A 666 -5.14 6.50 -9.62
CA ILE A 666 -4.47 7.75 -9.22
C ILE A 666 -2.98 7.53 -9.01
N MET A 667 -2.60 6.52 -8.19
CA MET A 667 -1.20 6.24 -7.89
C MET A 667 -0.39 5.84 -9.14
N SER A 668 -0.95 4.94 -9.97
CA SER A 668 -0.30 4.49 -11.21
C SER A 668 -0.10 5.63 -12.22
N THR A 669 -1.07 6.55 -12.33
CA THR A 669 -0.97 7.73 -13.19
C THR A 669 0.11 8.69 -12.70
N VAL A 670 0.19 8.97 -11.39
CA VAL A 670 1.23 9.84 -10.81
C VAL A 670 2.63 9.26 -11.07
N LEU A 671 2.83 7.96 -10.79
CA LEU A 671 4.11 7.30 -11.02
C LEU A 671 4.49 7.26 -12.51
N THR A 672 3.51 7.02 -13.39
CA THR A 672 3.74 7.05 -14.84
C THR A 672 4.13 8.46 -15.30
N LEU A 673 3.49 9.51 -14.77
CA LEU A 673 3.84 10.89 -15.07
C LEU A 673 5.28 11.22 -14.64
N PHE A 674 5.68 10.82 -13.43
CA PHE A 674 7.05 11.02 -12.96
C PHE A 674 8.08 10.24 -13.76
N ALA A 675 7.77 9.01 -14.17
CA ALA A 675 8.61 8.24 -15.07
C ALA A 675 8.75 8.91 -16.45
N CYS A 676 7.66 9.49 -16.98
CA CYS A 676 7.71 10.29 -18.21
C CYS A 676 8.61 11.52 -18.05
N VAL A 677 8.56 12.22 -16.92
CA VAL A 677 9.47 13.35 -16.61
C VAL A 677 10.92 12.88 -16.61
N ILE A 678 11.23 11.72 -16.02
CA ILE A 678 12.57 11.13 -16.11
C ILE A 678 12.95 10.83 -17.55
N ALA A 679 12.11 10.10 -18.29
CA ALA A 679 12.41 9.69 -19.65
C ALA A 679 12.67 10.91 -20.56
N VAL A 680 11.81 11.92 -20.48
CA VAL A 680 12.01 13.20 -21.18
C VAL A 680 13.32 13.84 -20.72
N GLY A 681 13.56 13.96 -19.42
CA GLY A 681 14.75 14.60 -18.87
C GLY A 681 16.06 13.92 -19.32
N VAL A 682 16.12 12.60 -19.28
CA VAL A 682 17.29 11.81 -19.70
C VAL A 682 17.50 11.90 -21.20
N VAL A 683 16.47 11.62 -22.01
CA VAL A 683 16.57 11.63 -23.47
C VAL A 683 16.86 13.04 -23.98
N TYR A 684 16.19 14.06 -23.45
CA TYR A 684 16.40 15.45 -23.83
C TYR A 684 17.82 15.91 -23.51
N ASN A 685 18.29 15.65 -22.30
CA ASN A 685 19.63 16.04 -21.91
C ASN A 685 20.67 15.31 -22.74
N ASN A 686 20.52 14.01 -22.95
CA ASN A 686 21.48 13.26 -23.77
C ASN A 686 21.49 13.78 -25.22
N ALA A 687 20.32 14.05 -25.81
CA ALA A 687 20.21 14.55 -27.18
C ALA A 687 20.79 15.95 -27.35
N ARG A 688 20.55 16.85 -26.39
CA ARG A 688 21.19 18.18 -26.34
C ARG A 688 22.70 18.09 -26.25
N ILE A 689 23.20 17.11 -25.51
CA ILE A 689 24.64 16.89 -25.36
C ILE A 689 25.24 16.36 -26.66
N ALA A 690 24.66 15.32 -27.24
CA ALA A 690 25.09 14.76 -28.52
C ALA A 690 25.07 15.82 -29.63
N LEU A 691 24.04 16.67 -29.67
CA LEU A 691 23.94 17.77 -30.63
C LEU A 691 25.12 18.74 -30.53
N ALA A 692 25.43 19.24 -29.34
CA ALA A 692 26.50 20.24 -29.23
C ALA A 692 27.92 19.63 -29.18
N GLU A 693 28.08 18.32 -29.00
CA GLU A 693 29.37 17.65 -29.22
C GLU A 693 29.65 17.39 -30.71
N ARG A 694 28.60 17.11 -31.49
CA ARG A 694 28.72 16.80 -32.92
C ARG A 694 28.34 17.96 -33.84
N ALA A 695 28.04 19.14 -33.31
CA ALA A 695 27.54 20.26 -34.12
C ALA A 695 28.43 20.54 -35.34
N TRP A 696 29.75 20.46 -35.17
CA TRP A 696 30.72 20.64 -36.26
C TRP A 696 30.71 19.48 -37.26
N GLU A 697 30.75 18.23 -36.79
CA GLU A 697 30.66 17.03 -37.66
C GLU A 697 29.36 17.04 -38.49
N LEU A 698 28.24 17.42 -37.88
CA LEU A 698 26.93 17.54 -38.53
C LEU A 698 26.92 18.69 -39.54
N ALA A 699 27.58 19.82 -39.22
CA ALA A 699 27.73 20.93 -40.16
C ALA A 699 28.58 20.52 -41.37
N SER A 700 29.71 19.84 -41.18
CA SER A 700 30.56 19.33 -42.27
C SER A 700 29.81 18.33 -43.16
N LEU A 701 29.04 17.41 -42.59
CA LEU A 701 28.20 16.48 -43.35
C LEU A 701 27.15 17.21 -44.20
N ARG A 702 26.56 18.30 -43.68
CA ARG A 702 25.62 19.14 -44.46
C ARG A 702 26.31 19.88 -45.60
N VAL A 703 27.55 20.35 -45.42
CA VAL A 703 28.34 20.95 -46.51
C VAL A 703 28.68 19.92 -47.58
N LEU A 704 28.88 18.65 -47.20
CA LEU A 704 29.11 17.52 -48.10
C LEU A 704 27.84 17.02 -48.82
N GLY A 705 26.67 17.65 -48.60
CA GLY A 705 25.44 17.35 -49.32
C GLY A 705 24.41 16.49 -48.57
N PHE A 706 24.65 16.13 -47.31
CA PHE A 706 23.65 15.37 -46.53
C PHE A 706 22.43 16.23 -46.19
N THR A 707 21.25 15.60 -46.29
CA THR A 707 19.97 16.22 -45.96
C THR A 707 19.79 16.38 -44.44
N ARG A 708 18.88 17.29 -44.04
CA ARG A 708 18.53 17.49 -42.61
C ARG A 708 17.98 16.21 -41.96
N ALA A 709 17.30 15.37 -42.74
CA ALA A 709 16.74 14.11 -42.30
C ALA A 709 17.84 13.07 -42.00
N GLU A 710 18.83 12.94 -42.87
CA GLU A 710 19.95 12.00 -42.68
C GLU A 710 20.82 12.40 -41.48
N VAL A 711 21.08 13.70 -41.32
CA VAL A 711 21.85 14.25 -40.19
C VAL A 711 21.11 14.06 -38.87
N SER A 712 19.79 14.28 -38.85
CA SER A 712 18.96 14.02 -37.66
C SER A 712 18.88 12.52 -37.35
N GLY A 713 18.83 11.66 -38.38
CA GLY A 713 18.82 10.20 -38.25
C GLY A 713 20.08 9.65 -37.59
N LEU A 714 21.26 10.20 -37.89
CA LEU A 714 22.51 9.80 -37.24
C LEU A 714 22.50 10.06 -35.72
N LEU A 715 21.90 11.18 -35.30
CA LEU A 715 21.89 11.62 -33.91
C LEU A 715 20.80 10.93 -33.10
N LEU A 716 19.60 10.82 -33.68
CA LEU A 716 18.47 10.11 -33.08
C LEU A 716 18.70 8.59 -33.09
N GLY A 717 19.49 8.06 -34.03
CA GLY A 717 19.85 6.64 -34.08
C GLY A 717 20.60 6.17 -32.83
N GLU A 718 21.51 6.98 -32.27
CA GLU A 718 22.19 6.65 -31.01
C GLU A 718 21.21 6.60 -29.82
N MET A 719 20.27 7.55 -29.76
CA MET A 719 19.20 7.54 -28.76
C MET A 719 18.32 6.30 -28.92
N ALA A 720 17.96 5.97 -30.16
CA ALA A 720 17.09 4.85 -30.49
C ALA A 720 17.72 3.51 -30.07
N ILE A 721 19.01 3.30 -30.36
CA ILE A 721 19.73 2.09 -29.90
C ILE A 721 19.82 2.08 -28.37
N GLY A 722 20.12 3.22 -27.75
CA GLY A 722 20.14 3.33 -26.28
C GLY A 722 18.79 2.96 -25.65
N ILE A 723 17.68 3.45 -26.21
CA ILE A 723 16.32 3.12 -25.76
C ILE A 723 16.00 1.64 -26.03
N ALA A 724 16.38 1.11 -27.20
CA ALA A 724 16.16 -0.29 -27.54
C ALA A 724 16.87 -1.24 -26.57
N ILE A 725 18.03 -0.86 -26.03
CA ILE A 725 18.73 -1.60 -24.96
C ILE A 725 18.10 -1.31 -23.59
N ALA A 726 17.69 -0.06 -23.33
CA ALA A 726 17.10 0.34 -22.05
C ALA A 726 15.73 -0.28 -21.80
N LEU A 727 14.93 -0.56 -22.83
CA LEU A 727 13.63 -1.21 -22.70
C LEU A 727 13.73 -2.59 -22.02
N PRO A 728 14.44 -3.60 -22.56
CA PRO A 728 14.54 -4.91 -21.93
C PRO A 728 15.24 -4.84 -20.57
N LEU A 729 16.27 -4.01 -20.41
CA LEU A 729 16.93 -3.82 -19.12
C LEU A 729 15.99 -3.17 -18.10
N GLY A 730 15.15 -2.23 -18.52
CA GLY A 730 14.16 -1.57 -17.69
C GLY A 730 13.00 -2.48 -17.31
N MET A 731 12.59 -3.37 -18.21
CA MET A 731 11.61 -4.42 -17.90
C MET A 731 12.17 -5.40 -16.86
N LEU A 732 13.43 -5.85 -17.03
CA LEU A 732 14.11 -6.70 -16.07
C LEU A 732 14.30 -6.00 -14.71
N ALA A 733 14.73 -4.74 -14.72
CA ALA A 733 14.86 -3.93 -13.52
C ALA A 733 13.51 -3.68 -12.85
N GLY A 734 12.43 -3.47 -13.61
CA GLY A 734 11.07 -3.36 -13.11
C GLY A 734 10.59 -4.64 -12.45
N TYR A 735 10.84 -5.80 -13.07
CA TYR A 735 10.56 -7.10 -12.50
C TYR A 735 11.31 -7.34 -11.17
N ALA A 736 12.61 -7.01 -11.14
CA ALA A 736 13.43 -7.10 -9.94
C ALA A 736 12.97 -6.13 -8.84
N LEU A 737 12.58 -4.91 -9.21
CA LEU A 737 12.07 -3.89 -8.30
C LEU A 737 10.74 -4.33 -7.68
N VAL A 738 9.82 -4.87 -8.48
CA VAL A 738 8.55 -5.43 -7.99
C VAL A 738 8.80 -6.59 -7.03
N HIS A 739 9.69 -7.52 -7.34
CA HIS A 739 10.06 -8.61 -6.42
C HIS A 739 10.66 -8.10 -5.11
N GLY A 740 11.58 -7.13 -5.18
CA GLY A 740 12.21 -6.55 -4.00
C GLY A 740 11.20 -5.86 -3.08
N VAL A 741 10.32 -5.03 -3.64
CA VAL A 741 9.33 -4.30 -2.84
C VAL A 741 8.23 -5.21 -2.31
N THR A 742 7.69 -6.13 -3.11
CA THR A 742 6.69 -7.08 -2.60
C THR A 742 7.22 -7.94 -1.45
N GLY A 743 8.51 -8.28 -1.46
CA GLY A 743 9.18 -8.92 -0.32
C GLY A 743 9.22 -8.04 0.95
N LEU A 744 9.40 -6.72 0.79
CA LEU A 744 9.39 -5.74 1.90
C LEU A 744 7.97 -5.42 2.40
N LEU A 745 6.96 -5.54 1.53
CA LEU A 745 5.54 -5.30 1.85
C LEU A 745 4.82 -6.54 2.42
N LYS A 746 5.47 -7.71 2.49
CA LYS A 746 4.84 -8.94 2.99
C LYS A 746 4.34 -8.73 4.44
N SER A 747 3.04 -8.95 4.66
CA SER A 747 2.40 -8.94 5.97
C SER A 747 1.72 -10.27 6.26
N ASP A 748 1.21 -10.46 7.48
CA ASP A 748 0.39 -11.63 7.84
C ASP A 748 -1.00 -11.58 7.22
N GLN A 749 -1.50 -10.37 6.92
CA GLN A 749 -2.85 -10.17 6.41
C GLN A 749 -2.90 -10.31 4.89
N PHE A 750 -1.91 -9.77 4.18
CA PHE A 750 -1.92 -9.75 2.71
C PHE A 750 -0.54 -10.01 2.12
N PHE A 751 -0.52 -10.64 0.94
CA PHE A 751 0.62 -10.59 0.05
C PHE A 751 0.17 -10.37 -1.39
N PHE A 752 0.88 -9.50 -2.10
CA PHE A 752 0.63 -9.27 -3.52
C PHE A 752 1.45 -10.27 -4.36
N PRO A 753 0.82 -11.07 -5.24
CA PRO A 753 1.54 -11.98 -6.11
C PRO A 753 2.37 -11.17 -7.08
N VAL A 754 3.57 -11.63 -7.41
CA VAL A 754 4.33 -10.98 -8.48
C VAL A 754 3.84 -11.47 -9.84
N ALA A 755 2.75 -10.89 -10.32
CA ALA A 755 2.19 -11.12 -11.64
C ALA A 755 2.21 -9.82 -12.45
N ILE A 756 3.11 -9.71 -13.43
CA ILE A 756 3.19 -8.57 -14.34
C ILE A 756 2.67 -9.01 -15.71
N ARG A 757 1.53 -8.47 -16.12
CA ARG A 757 0.91 -8.85 -17.40
C ARG A 757 1.67 -8.21 -18.57
N PRO A 758 1.68 -8.84 -19.77
CA PRO A 758 2.33 -8.27 -20.95
C PRO A 758 1.87 -6.86 -21.31
N ARG A 759 0.61 -6.53 -21.02
CA ARG A 759 0.05 -5.17 -21.20
C ARG A 759 0.80 -4.10 -20.41
N THR A 760 1.32 -4.43 -19.23
CA THR A 760 2.04 -3.49 -18.35
C THR A 760 3.42 -3.20 -18.91
N TYR A 761 4.11 -4.22 -19.42
CA TYR A 761 5.34 -4.02 -20.17
C TYR A 761 5.12 -3.22 -21.46
N ALA A 762 4.03 -3.48 -22.18
CA ALA A 762 3.66 -2.73 -23.38
C ALA A 762 3.37 -1.25 -23.05
N LEU A 763 2.60 -0.98 -21.98
CA LEU A 763 2.31 0.38 -21.52
C LEU A 763 3.58 1.11 -21.08
N ALA A 764 4.47 0.45 -20.33
CA ALA A 764 5.76 1.02 -19.94
C ALA A 764 6.63 1.36 -21.16
N ALA A 765 6.71 0.47 -22.14
CA ALA A 765 7.43 0.71 -23.38
C ALA A 765 6.81 1.87 -24.17
N LEU A 766 5.49 1.90 -24.34
CA LEU A 766 4.78 2.95 -25.07
C LEU A 766 4.92 4.31 -24.40
N ALA A 767 4.79 4.40 -23.08
CA ALA A 767 4.95 5.64 -22.32
C ALA A 767 6.37 6.22 -22.49
N VAL A 768 7.40 5.37 -22.37
CA VAL A 768 8.80 5.79 -22.53
C VAL A 768 9.12 6.13 -23.99
N LEU A 769 8.61 5.36 -24.95
CA LEU A 769 8.77 5.66 -26.38
C LEU A 769 8.08 6.98 -26.76
N ALA A 770 6.88 7.23 -26.24
CA ALA A 770 6.16 8.49 -26.46
C ALA A 770 6.92 9.68 -25.86
N ALA A 771 7.42 9.55 -24.62
CA ALA A 771 8.28 10.55 -23.98
C ALA A 771 9.58 10.80 -24.76
N ALA A 772 10.23 9.74 -25.23
CA ALA A 772 11.44 9.82 -26.03
C ALA A 772 11.17 10.47 -27.41
N ALA A 773 10.07 10.11 -28.07
CA ALA A 773 9.66 10.70 -29.33
C ALA A 773 9.35 12.20 -29.18
N ALA A 774 8.64 12.59 -28.11
CA ALA A 774 8.40 14.01 -27.80
C ALA A 774 9.72 14.78 -27.64
N SER A 775 10.68 14.21 -26.90
CA SER A 775 12.01 14.79 -26.73
C SER A 775 12.79 14.88 -28.05
N ALA A 776 12.77 13.82 -28.85
CA ALA A 776 13.41 13.78 -30.17
C ALA A 776 12.85 14.83 -31.13
N LEU A 777 11.52 15.03 -31.14
CA LEU A 777 10.85 16.05 -31.95
C LEU A 777 11.29 17.47 -31.56
N VAL A 778 11.42 17.76 -30.27
CA VAL A 778 11.92 19.05 -29.78
C VAL A 778 13.36 19.30 -30.25
N VAL A 779 14.21 18.28 -30.22
CA VAL A 779 15.61 18.39 -30.66
C VAL A 779 15.69 18.54 -32.18
N ARG A 780 14.92 17.76 -32.94
CA ARG A 780 14.85 17.85 -34.41
C ARG A 780 14.48 19.25 -34.88
N ARG A 781 13.42 19.84 -34.30
CA ARG A 781 13.01 21.23 -34.60
C ARG A 781 14.14 22.25 -34.38
N ARG A 782 15.05 21.97 -33.44
CA ARG A 782 16.19 22.83 -33.14
C ARG A 782 17.33 22.64 -34.15
N ILE A 783 17.56 21.40 -34.60
CA ILE A 783 18.50 21.09 -35.69
C ILE A 783 18.07 21.78 -36.98
N ASP A 784 16.78 21.77 -37.30
CA ASP A 784 16.23 22.39 -38.50
C ASP A 784 16.39 23.92 -38.54
N ARG A 785 16.59 24.54 -37.37
CA ARG A 785 16.80 26.00 -37.21
C ARG A 785 18.27 26.38 -36.97
N LEU A 786 19.21 25.44 -37.01
CA LEU A 786 20.63 25.75 -36.86
C LEU A 786 21.15 26.49 -38.10
N ASP A 787 21.66 27.70 -37.87
CA ASP A 787 22.36 28.50 -38.86
C ASP A 787 23.77 27.93 -39.12
N MET A 788 24.02 27.54 -40.36
CA MET A 788 25.23 26.82 -40.75
C MET A 788 26.47 27.72 -40.78
N VAL A 789 26.27 29.02 -41.01
CA VAL A 789 27.38 29.97 -41.21
C VAL A 789 28.03 30.34 -39.87
N SER A 790 27.27 30.39 -38.79
CA SER A 790 27.77 30.68 -37.45
C SER A 790 28.48 29.48 -36.80
N ALA A 791 28.10 28.24 -37.13
CA ALA A 791 28.74 27.03 -36.60
C ALA A 791 30.14 26.74 -37.17
N LEU A 792 30.45 27.25 -38.37
CA LEU A 792 31.77 27.12 -38.99
C LEU A 792 32.73 28.24 -38.59
N LYS A 793 32.23 29.42 -38.19
CA LYS A 793 33.02 30.59 -37.80
C LYS A 793 33.63 30.54 -36.38
N THR A 794 33.32 29.54 -35.56
CA THR A 794 33.65 29.51 -34.13
C THR A 794 35.04 28.94 -33.80
N ARG A 795 35.88 28.66 -34.80
CA ARG A 795 37.23 28.08 -34.61
C ARG A 795 38.36 28.85 -35.30
N GLU A 796 38.06 30.03 -35.84
CA GLU A 796 39.04 31.12 -35.99
C GLU A 796 38.86 32.07 -34.79
#